data_AF-A0A8J8JUV6-F1
#
_entry.id   AF-A0A8J8JUV6-F1
#
_cell.length_a   1.000
_cell.length_b   1.000
_cell.length_c   1.000
_cell.angle_alpha   90.00
_cell.angle_beta   90.00
_cell.angle_gamma   90.00
#
_symmetry.space_group_name_H-M   'P 1'
#
loop_
_entity.id
_entity.type
_entity.pdbx_description
1 polymer ?
#
loop_
_entity_poly.entity_id
_entity_poly.type
_entity_poly.pdbx_seq_one_letter_code
_entity_poly.pdbx_strand_id
1 'polypeptide(L)'
;MKINMPVTDHEVQMQPGTILVTRTNLKGIITYVNDAFIEISGFSKDELVGSNHNVVRHPDMPTAAFEDLWVSCKAGKPWTAPVKNRTKKGDYYWVEANVTPVFKNGKVNEYLSVRYAPSRQQINAAEDLYQQLNNNKAAIRPKGLSLFVKNIKEINLGLKAGVALTGFMLPSLYFMYLLFQAGNTPVLVGVALLVVFATMLGFSTVRNLQQAMAKAEGVCQQLADGQYRNEIELNRNDQIGDFYRSLYSMQVKLNGDLAETKEVGAEATRIRQALDNVSSSVMVADNNLDIIYINSTVLETFKNAEADIRKDLPNFNADQLLGSNIDSFHKNPAHQRGLIPSLTGTMKSTLEIGGRHMDFVANPVMSDDGERIGTVVEWVDRTHEVKIEQEIEAIVEGVKAGQLDTRIEMADKEGFFEKLSSGINELTDVIEGVFADVSSTMQSMATGDLTNRIESEYEGVYLECKNNINASIDKIAEIVGQVNESAGFINNSSQEIASGNNNLSQRAEQQAANLEETASSMEQLTSTVKNNADNAQQANTVATTARQLAETGGDVVKSAVSAMEEINASSNKIAEIIGVIDEIAFQTNLLALNASVEAARAGEQGRGFSVVATEVRNLAQRSATAAKESKELIQTSVQKVRSGTEFVNETGKSLTEIVSGVKKVGDIVAEIASASAEQSQGIEQVNQAVSQMDEITQQNAALAEQASAASVSMSDQSNNMIQLLSFFKAGGGAVTAQQTSYSAQPVKSTAERPKSKPTRVAIPAQQPAANEFTASADDDEWEEF
;
A
#
# COMPACT_ATOMS: atom_id res chain seq x y z
N MET A 1 27.80 -68.92 77.35
CA MET A 1 28.29 -67.68 76.69
C MET A 1 29.76 -67.90 76.33
N LYS A 2 30.22 -67.45 75.16
CA LYS A 2 31.65 -67.55 74.77
C LYS A 2 32.46 -66.59 75.65
N ILE A 3 33.52 -67.10 76.29
CA ILE A 3 34.56 -66.29 76.95
C ILE A 3 35.46 -65.77 75.84
N ASN A 4 35.57 -64.45 75.72
CA ASN A 4 36.40 -63.84 74.68
C ASN A 4 37.78 -63.51 75.27
N MET A 5 38.84 -63.97 74.60
CA MET A 5 40.25 -63.71 74.94
C MET A 5 40.93 -63.03 73.73
N PRO A 6 42.05 -62.28 73.92
CA PRO A 6 42.72 -61.96 75.17
C PRO A 6 41.97 -60.94 76.03
N VAL A 7 42.31 -60.89 77.34
CA VAL A 7 41.86 -59.87 78.29
C VAL A 7 43.07 -59.40 79.11
N THR A 8 43.26 -58.09 79.23
CA THR A 8 44.29 -57.44 80.05
C THR A 8 43.61 -56.55 81.09
N ASP A 9 44.36 -56.13 82.11
CA ASP A 9 43.85 -55.25 83.19
C ASP A 9 44.11 -53.76 82.91
N HIS A 10 44.29 -53.39 81.64
CA HIS A 10 44.55 -52.02 81.23
C HIS A 10 43.25 -51.34 80.77
N GLU A 11 42.87 -50.23 81.42
CA GLU A 11 41.68 -49.45 81.06
C GLU A 11 42.00 -48.43 79.96
N VAL A 12 41.30 -48.53 78.83
CA VAL A 12 41.25 -47.50 77.79
C VAL A 12 40.19 -46.47 78.17
N GLN A 13 40.62 -45.26 78.49
CA GLN A 13 39.72 -44.15 78.81
C GLN A 13 39.01 -43.65 77.54
N MET A 14 37.69 -43.58 77.61
CA MET A 14 36.89 -42.99 76.56
C MET A 14 37.03 -41.46 76.61
N GLN A 15 37.36 -40.83 75.48
CA GLN A 15 37.53 -39.38 75.44
C GLN A 15 36.22 -38.66 75.80
N PRO A 16 36.28 -37.57 76.61
CA PRO A 16 35.08 -36.79 76.94
C PRO A 16 34.38 -36.26 75.68
N GLY A 17 33.06 -36.44 75.60
CA GLY A 17 32.25 -35.99 74.46
C GLY A 17 32.17 -36.98 73.29
N THR A 18 33.01 -38.02 73.25
CA THR A 18 32.86 -39.09 72.25
C THR A 18 31.53 -39.81 72.46
N ILE A 19 30.86 -40.19 71.37
CA ILE A 19 29.65 -41.00 71.41
C ILE A 19 29.91 -42.28 70.63
N LEU A 20 29.68 -43.44 71.24
CA LEU A 20 29.78 -44.71 70.53
C LEU A 20 28.39 -45.18 70.13
N VAL A 21 28.23 -45.53 68.86
CA VAL A 21 26.94 -45.91 68.29
C VAL A 21 27.04 -47.28 67.64
N THR A 22 26.14 -48.18 68.01
CA THR A 22 25.98 -49.47 67.33
C THR A 22 24.51 -49.77 67.06
N ARG A 23 24.20 -50.32 65.89
CA ARG A 23 22.89 -50.91 65.61
C ARG A 23 23.01 -52.41 65.52
N THR A 24 21.98 -53.12 66.01
CA THR A 24 21.91 -54.57 65.92
C THR A 24 20.54 -55.02 65.45
N ASN A 25 20.48 -56.12 64.70
CA ASN A 25 19.20 -56.78 64.43
C ASN A 25 18.59 -57.39 65.71
N LEU A 26 17.38 -57.95 65.59
CA LEU A 26 16.67 -58.56 66.73
C LEU A 26 17.38 -59.76 67.39
N LYS A 27 18.42 -60.31 66.73
CA LYS A 27 19.26 -61.39 67.26
C LYS A 27 20.55 -60.89 67.92
N GLY A 28 20.76 -59.57 67.98
CA GLY A 28 21.96 -58.95 68.55
C GLY A 28 23.18 -59.01 67.63
N ILE A 29 22.98 -59.20 66.32
CA ILE A 29 24.04 -59.11 65.32
C ILE A 29 24.19 -57.65 64.91
N ILE A 30 25.41 -57.14 64.96
CA ILE A 30 25.74 -55.76 64.63
C ILE A 30 25.48 -55.52 63.14
N THR A 31 24.67 -54.51 62.83
CA THR A 31 24.37 -54.05 61.46
C THR A 31 25.09 -52.75 61.13
N TYR A 32 25.46 -51.96 62.14
CA TYR A 32 26.18 -50.70 61.98
C TYR A 32 27.02 -50.38 63.23
N VAL A 33 28.17 -49.74 63.02
CA VAL A 33 29.03 -49.14 64.04
C VAL A 33 29.56 -47.81 63.51
N ASN A 34 29.74 -46.81 64.37
CA ASN A 34 30.43 -45.58 64.01
C ASN A 34 31.96 -45.69 64.22
N ASP A 35 32.71 -44.76 63.62
CA ASP A 35 34.19 -44.81 63.63
C ASP A 35 34.77 -44.73 65.04
N ALA A 36 34.17 -43.96 65.94
CA ALA A 36 34.58 -43.91 67.34
C ALA A 36 34.50 -45.28 68.04
N PHE A 37 33.50 -46.11 67.69
CA PHE A 37 33.41 -47.47 68.21
C PHE A 37 34.50 -48.38 67.63
N ILE A 38 34.80 -48.23 66.34
CA ILE A 38 35.91 -48.95 65.67
C ILE A 38 37.23 -48.60 66.34
N GLU A 39 37.51 -47.32 66.54
CA GLU A 39 38.74 -46.79 67.11
C GLU A 39 38.98 -47.30 68.54
N ILE A 40 38.00 -47.13 69.44
CA ILE A 40 38.16 -47.55 70.84
C ILE A 40 38.20 -49.07 71.00
N SER A 41 37.47 -49.82 70.16
CA SER A 41 37.42 -51.29 70.25
C SER A 41 38.62 -51.96 69.57
N GLY A 42 39.26 -51.30 68.60
CA GLY A 42 40.38 -51.83 67.83
C GLY A 42 40.01 -52.95 66.84
N PHE A 43 38.73 -53.24 66.64
CA PHE A 43 38.25 -54.16 65.60
C PHE A 43 37.95 -53.39 64.32
N SER A 44 38.24 -53.99 63.15
CA SER A 44 37.83 -53.37 61.88
C SER A 44 36.30 -53.42 61.71
N LYS A 45 35.78 -52.57 60.83
CA LYS A 45 34.35 -52.54 60.48
C LYS A 45 33.84 -53.91 60.02
N ASP A 46 34.60 -54.59 59.17
CA ASP A 46 34.26 -55.91 58.62
C ASP A 46 34.26 -57.02 59.68
N GLU A 47 35.04 -56.87 60.75
CA GLU A 47 35.04 -57.80 61.88
C GLU A 47 33.84 -57.59 62.81
N LEU A 48 33.35 -56.35 62.91
CA LEU A 48 32.25 -55.98 63.78
C LEU A 48 30.89 -56.19 63.11
N VAL A 49 30.70 -55.70 61.88
CA VAL A 49 29.43 -55.81 61.16
C VAL A 49 29.20 -57.25 60.73
N GLY A 50 28.02 -57.80 61.02
CA GLY A 50 27.71 -59.22 60.82
C GLY A 50 28.10 -60.13 61.98
N SER A 51 28.91 -59.65 62.92
CA SER A 51 29.24 -60.36 64.16
C SER A 51 28.22 -60.10 65.28
N ASN A 52 28.10 -61.05 66.22
CA ASN A 52 27.27 -60.83 67.40
C ASN A 52 27.93 -59.79 68.32
N HIS A 53 27.13 -58.87 68.89
CA HIS A 53 27.60 -57.80 69.76
C HIS A 53 28.41 -58.29 70.98
N ASN A 54 28.22 -59.55 71.37
CA ASN A 54 29.04 -60.20 72.38
C ASN A 54 30.55 -60.23 72.07
N VAL A 55 31.00 -59.92 70.85
CA VAL A 55 32.44 -59.92 70.50
C VAL A 55 33.27 -58.98 71.38
N VAL A 56 32.73 -57.80 71.74
CA VAL A 56 33.40 -56.81 72.58
C VAL A 56 33.12 -57.00 74.08
N ARG A 57 32.44 -58.07 74.49
CA ARG A 57 32.09 -58.25 75.89
C ARG A 57 33.32 -58.61 76.72
N HIS A 58 33.45 -57.95 77.88
CA HIS A 58 34.38 -58.32 78.94
C HIS A 58 33.85 -59.48 79.81
N PRO A 59 34.68 -60.47 80.22
CA PRO A 59 34.25 -61.60 81.06
C PRO A 59 33.61 -61.20 82.40
N ASP A 60 34.08 -60.12 83.03
CA ASP A 60 33.53 -59.61 84.31
C ASP A 60 32.05 -59.23 84.23
N MET A 61 31.52 -58.98 83.02
CA MET A 61 30.11 -58.60 82.89
C MET A 61 29.18 -59.78 83.20
N PRO A 62 28.30 -59.67 84.22
CA PRO A 62 27.42 -60.76 84.63
C PRO A 62 26.40 -61.11 83.54
N THR A 63 26.08 -62.40 83.43
CA THR A 63 25.05 -62.89 82.49
C THR A 63 23.68 -62.28 82.77
N ALA A 64 23.35 -62.09 84.06
CA ALA A 64 22.10 -61.49 84.52
C ALA A 64 21.88 -60.08 83.97
N ALA A 65 22.94 -59.26 83.82
CA ALA A 65 22.81 -57.89 83.31
C ALA A 65 22.40 -57.88 81.82
N PHE A 66 22.94 -58.80 81.03
CA PHE A 66 22.53 -58.96 79.64
C PHE A 66 21.15 -59.61 79.49
N GLU A 67 20.79 -60.52 80.38
CA GLU A 67 19.43 -61.07 80.41
C GLU A 67 18.41 -59.95 80.67
N ASP A 68 18.68 -59.08 81.64
CA ASP A 68 17.82 -57.93 81.92
C ASP A 68 17.74 -56.95 80.75
N LEU A 69 18.86 -56.69 80.07
CA LEU A 69 18.90 -55.94 78.81
C LEU A 69 17.95 -56.55 77.78
N TRP A 70 18.10 -57.85 77.48
CA TRP A 70 17.29 -58.50 76.45
C TRP A 70 15.81 -58.57 76.83
N VAL A 71 15.48 -58.80 78.10
CA VAL A 71 14.09 -58.83 78.55
C VAL A 71 13.47 -57.43 78.45
N SER A 72 14.21 -56.38 78.80
CA SER A 72 13.72 -54.99 78.70
C SER A 72 13.48 -54.58 77.25
N CYS A 73 14.47 -54.82 76.38
CA CYS A 73 14.39 -54.47 74.97
C CYS A 73 13.35 -55.30 74.20
N LYS A 74 13.17 -56.60 74.51
CA LYS A 74 12.09 -57.43 73.94
C LYS A 74 10.70 -57.01 74.40
N ALA A 75 10.59 -56.42 75.59
CA ALA A 75 9.36 -55.81 76.08
C ALA A 75 9.09 -54.41 75.49
N GLY A 76 9.89 -53.97 74.51
CA GLY A 76 9.76 -52.67 73.87
C GLY A 76 10.24 -51.50 74.73
N LYS A 77 10.96 -51.76 75.83
CA LYS A 77 11.45 -50.74 76.76
C LYS A 77 12.94 -50.45 76.55
N PRO A 78 13.38 -49.19 76.72
CA PRO A 78 14.79 -48.86 76.73
C PRO A 78 15.49 -49.48 77.95
N TRP A 79 16.78 -49.71 77.83
CA TRP A 79 17.64 -50.24 78.89
C TRP A 79 18.90 -49.39 79.00
N THR A 80 19.29 -49.04 80.23
CA THR A 80 20.48 -48.24 80.52
C THR A 80 21.27 -48.86 81.66
N ALA A 81 22.56 -49.13 81.44
CA ALA A 81 23.50 -49.44 82.52
C ALA A 81 24.97 -49.24 82.07
N PRO A 82 25.92 -49.07 83.02
CA PRO A 82 27.35 -49.15 82.73
C PRO A 82 27.75 -50.55 82.24
N VAL A 83 28.52 -50.65 81.16
CA VAL A 83 28.97 -51.91 80.57
C VAL A 83 30.48 -51.87 80.41
N LYS A 84 31.15 -52.91 80.92
CA LYS A 84 32.57 -53.16 80.69
C LYS A 84 32.75 -53.94 79.38
N ASN A 85 33.42 -53.34 78.42
CA ASN A 85 33.78 -53.97 77.14
C ASN A 85 35.28 -54.22 77.07
N ARG A 86 35.70 -55.10 76.16
CA ARG A 86 37.09 -55.35 75.80
C ARG A 86 37.40 -54.84 74.40
N THR A 87 38.66 -54.53 74.16
CA THR A 87 39.23 -54.25 72.85
C THR A 87 39.75 -55.54 72.19
N LYS A 88 40.16 -55.44 70.92
CA LYS A 88 40.77 -56.54 70.17
C LYS A 88 42.09 -57.03 70.79
N LYS A 89 42.89 -56.12 71.36
CA LYS A 89 44.19 -56.43 72.00
C LYS A 89 44.04 -56.99 73.42
N GLY A 90 42.87 -56.83 74.04
CA GLY A 90 42.51 -57.39 75.34
C GLY A 90 42.26 -56.35 76.43
N ASP A 91 42.69 -55.10 76.24
CA ASP A 91 42.40 -53.97 77.13
C ASP A 91 40.88 -53.75 77.30
N TYR A 92 40.44 -53.09 78.36
CA TYR A 92 39.01 -52.88 78.63
C TYR A 92 38.60 -51.41 78.65
N TYR A 93 37.32 -51.12 78.44
CA TYR A 93 36.77 -49.78 78.52
C TYR A 93 35.34 -49.80 79.07
N TRP A 94 34.98 -48.77 79.82
CA TRP A 94 33.66 -48.61 80.40
C TRP A 94 32.80 -47.65 79.59
N VAL A 95 31.54 -48.02 79.42
CA VAL A 95 30.55 -47.21 78.69
C VAL A 95 29.23 -47.21 79.44
N GLU A 96 28.54 -46.06 79.54
CA GLU A 96 27.13 -46.06 79.88
C GLU A 96 26.33 -46.39 78.63
N ALA A 97 25.84 -47.64 78.54
CA ALA A 97 25.13 -48.10 77.36
C ALA A 97 23.64 -47.82 77.48
N ASN A 98 23.11 -47.00 76.57
CA ASN A 98 21.68 -46.75 76.40
C ASN A 98 21.21 -47.53 75.18
N VAL A 99 20.44 -48.60 75.39
CA VAL A 99 19.91 -49.47 74.34
C VAL A 99 18.42 -49.27 74.22
N THR A 100 17.96 -48.84 73.04
CA THR A 100 16.55 -48.61 72.75
C THR A 100 16.09 -49.46 71.56
N PRO A 101 14.89 -50.07 71.61
CA PRO A 101 14.26 -50.61 70.42
C PRO A 101 13.96 -49.47 69.44
N VAL A 102 14.29 -49.70 68.17
CA VAL A 102 13.89 -48.85 67.05
C VAL A 102 12.72 -49.53 66.37
N PHE A 103 11.61 -48.81 66.28
CA PHE A 103 10.39 -49.31 65.66
C PHE A 103 10.41 -49.01 64.16
N LYS A 104 9.66 -49.82 63.41
CA LYS A 104 9.32 -49.55 62.02
C LYS A 104 7.94 -50.14 61.77
N ASN A 105 6.97 -49.31 61.40
CA ASN A 105 5.59 -49.73 61.20
C ASN A 105 4.99 -50.42 62.45
N GLY A 106 5.30 -49.89 63.64
CA GLY A 106 4.76 -50.39 64.92
C GLY A 106 5.35 -51.70 65.42
N LYS A 107 6.38 -52.25 64.76
CA LYS A 107 7.13 -53.44 65.24
C LYS A 107 8.58 -53.08 65.50
N VAL A 108 9.17 -53.66 66.55
CA VAL A 108 10.62 -53.52 66.80
C VAL A 108 11.38 -54.12 65.63
N ASN A 109 12.19 -53.30 64.96
CA ASN A 109 12.93 -53.68 63.75
C ASN A 109 14.42 -53.91 64.06
N GLU A 110 15.02 -53.01 64.83
CA GLU A 110 16.41 -53.09 65.27
C GLU A 110 16.58 -52.55 66.69
N TYR A 111 17.75 -52.75 67.27
CA TYR A 111 18.15 -52.12 68.53
C TYR A 111 19.27 -51.13 68.27
N LEU A 112 19.10 -49.89 68.74
CA LEU A 112 20.10 -48.84 68.70
C LEU A 112 20.73 -48.72 70.08
N SER A 113 22.05 -48.83 70.15
CA SER A 113 22.83 -48.53 71.35
C SER A 113 23.60 -47.23 71.13
N VAL A 114 23.35 -46.25 71.98
CA VAL A 114 24.13 -45.02 72.09
C VAL A 114 24.85 -45.04 73.43
N ARG A 115 26.14 -44.75 73.42
CA ARG A 115 27.00 -44.95 74.58
C ARG A 115 27.81 -43.71 74.88
N TYR A 116 27.87 -43.37 76.16
CA TYR A 116 28.61 -42.23 76.68
C TYR A 116 29.69 -42.69 77.65
N ALA A 117 30.68 -41.84 77.90
CA ALA A 117 31.65 -42.07 78.97
C ALA A 117 30.93 -42.01 80.34
N PRO A 118 30.92 -43.10 81.13
CA PRO A 118 30.29 -43.11 82.44
C PRO A 118 31.15 -42.34 83.45
N SER A 119 30.52 -41.72 84.44
CA SER A 119 31.24 -41.14 85.57
C SER A 119 31.94 -42.21 86.40
N ARG A 120 33.04 -41.85 87.08
CA ARG A 120 33.77 -42.80 87.93
C ARG A 120 32.90 -43.35 89.07
N GLN A 121 31.94 -42.56 89.56
CA GLN A 121 30.96 -43.01 90.54
C GLN A 121 30.05 -44.12 89.98
N GLN A 122 29.57 -43.98 88.74
CA GLN A 122 28.78 -45.02 88.06
C GLN A 122 29.58 -46.30 87.82
N ILE A 123 30.87 -46.19 87.45
CA ILE A 123 31.76 -47.34 87.25
C ILE A 123 31.92 -48.11 88.57
N ASN A 124 32.31 -47.43 89.65
CA ASN A 124 32.54 -48.08 90.95
C ASN A 124 31.26 -48.76 91.48
N ALA A 125 30.09 -48.11 91.33
CA ALA A 125 28.81 -48.68 91.74
C ALA A 125 28.41 -49.90 90.89
N ALA A 126 28.67 -49.87 89.59
CA ALA A 126 28.42 -51.00 88.70
C ALA A 126 29.37 -52.17 88.99
N GLU A 127 30.65 -51.90 89.27
CA GLU A 127 31.65 -52.93 89.54
C GLU A 127 31.33 -53.70 90.84
N ASP A 128 30.93 -53.01 91.92
CA ASP A 128 30.44 -53.66 93.15
C ASP A 128 29.18 -54.49 92.89
N LEU A 129 28.18 -53.93 92.20
CA LEU A 129 26.96 -54.65 91.84
C LEU A 129 27.25 -55.90 90.99
N TYR A 130 28.16 -55.79 90.03
CA TYR A 130 28.48 -56.86 89.09
C TYR A 130 29.30 -57.97 89.76
N GLN A 131 30.19 -57.64 90.69
CA GLN A 131 30.83 -58.62 91.57
C GLN A 131 29.80 -59.35 92.45
N GLN A 132 28.82 -58.64 93.02
CA GLN A 132 27.76 -59.27 93.81
C GLN A 132 26.87 -60.18 92.96
N LEU A 133 26.54 -59.80 91.72
CA LEU A 133 25.77 -60.63 90.78
C LEU A 133 26.54 -61.88 90.35
N ASN A 134 27.82 -61.77 90.00
CA ASN A 134 28.66 -62.91 89.62
C ASN A 134 28.83 -63.90 90.80
N ASN A 135 28.84 -63.40 92.04
CA ASN A 135 28.89 -64.21 93.27
C ASN A 135 27.51 -64.71 93.75
N ASN A 136 26.43 -64.51 92.97
CA ASN A 136 25.04 -64.84 93.32
C ASN A 136 24.51 -64.21 94.62
N LYS A 137 25.07 -63.07 95.07
CA LYS A 137 24.66 -62.36 96.30
C LYS A 137 23.61 -61.26 96.08
N ALA A 138 23.38 -60.84 94.84
CA ALA A 138 22.39 -59.81 94.47
C ALA A 138 21.46 -60.30 93.34
N ALA A 139 20.33 -59.63 93.15
CA ALA A 139 19.42 -59.85 92.02
C ALA A 139 19.02 -58.50 91.40
N ILE A 140 19.05 -58.40 90.07
CA ILE A 140 18.76 -57.15 89.35
C ILE A 140 17.29 -56.72 89.49
N ARG A 141 16.37 -57.69 89.55
CA ARG A 141 14.93 -57.42 89.64
C ARG A 141 14.41 -57.58 91.07
N PRO A 142 13.54 -56.66 91.54
CA PRO A 142 13.00 -56.69 92.90
C PRO A 142 12.23 -57.99 93.17
N LYS A 143 12.41 -58.59 94.35
CA LYS A 143 11.66 -59.76 94.84
C LYS A 143 10.92 -59.40 96.14
N GLY A 144 9.75 -60.00 96.36
CA GLY A 144 8.96 -59.82 97.60
C GLY A 144 8.15 -58.51 97.65
N LEU A 145 8.17 -57.83 98.80
CA LEU A 145 7.35 -56.63 99.07
C LEU A 145 7.60 -55.48 98.06
N SER A 146 8.83 -55.37 97.55
CA SER A 146 9.20 -54.39 96.53
C SER A 146 8.52 -54.66 95.18
N LEU A 147 8.27 -55.93 94.83
CA LEU A 147 7.50 -56.31 93.64
C LEU A 147 6.04 -55.89 93.78
N PHE A 148 5.45 -56.00 94.98
CA PHE A 148 4.08 -55.57 95.25
C PHE A 148 3.91 -54.05 95.10
N VAL A 149 4.81 -53.26 95.69
CA VAL A 149 4.80 -51.78 95.56
C VAL A 149 4.97 -51.36 94.10
N LYS A 150 5.88 -52.03 93.37
CA LYS A 150 6.06 -51.80 91.93
C LYS A 150 4.77 -52.10 91.16
N ASN A 151 4.13 -53.23 91.42
CA ASN A 151 2.89 -53.62 90.75
C ASN A 151 1.77 -52.60 91.00
N ILE A 152 1.64 -52.03 92.20
CA ILE A 152 0.67 -50.95 92.50
C ILE A 152 0.96 -49.68 91.68
N LYS A 153 2.23 -49.28 91.59
CA LYS A 153 2.62 -48.10 90.82
C LYS A 153 2.35 -48.29 89.32
N GLU A 154 2.53 -49.50 88.81
CA GLU A 154 2.38 -49.85 87.39
C GLU A 154 0.94 -50.22 86.96
N ILE A 155 -0.05 -50.15 87.85
CA ILE A 155 -1.47 -50.33 87.48
C ILE A 155 -1.90 -49.25 86.47
N ASN A 156 -2.60 -49.67 85.40
CA ASN A 156 -3.17 -48.77 84.39
C ASN A 156 -4.10 -47.72 85.06
N LEU A 157 -3.99 -46.48 84.62
CA LEU A 157 -4.76 -45.33 85.09
C LEU A 157 -6.28 -45.61 85.12
N GLY A 158 -6.81 -46.38 84.17
CA GLY A 158 -8.24 -46.72 84.14
C GLY A 158 -8.68 -47.56 85.34
N LEU A 159 -7.85 -48.52 85.75
CA LEU A 159 -8.13 -49.34 86.92
C LEU A 159 -7.92 -48.53 88.21
N LYS A 160 -6.91 -47.67 88.28
CA LYS A 160 -6.71 -46.74 89.42
C LYS A 160 -7.91 -45.81 89.59
N ALA A 161 -8.40 -45.23 88.50
CA ALA A 161 -9.60 -44.41 88.50
C ALA A 161 -10.83 -45.20 88.93
N GLY A 162 -11.01 -46.42 88.42
CA GLY A 162 -12.09 -47.31 88.83
C GLY A 162 -12.10 -47.58 90.33
N VAL A 163 -10.95 -47.95 90.91
CA VAL A 163 -10.81 -48.18 92.36
C VAL A 163 -11.10 -46.91 93.17
N ALA A 164 -10.61 -45.75 92.74
CA ALA A 164 -10.90 -44.47 93.39
C ALA A 164 -12.40 -44.13 93.33
N LEU A 165 -13.04 -44.40 92.19
CA LEU A 165 -14.47 -44.15 91.97
C LEU A 165 -15.33 -45.08 92.83
N THR A 166 -14.94 -46.36 92.97
CA THR A 166 -15.59 -47.29 93.92
C THR A 166 -15.44 -46.80 95.37
N GLY A 167 -14.25 -46.28 95.73
CA GLY A 167 -13.99 -45.68 97.04
C GLY A 167 -14.86 -44.44 97.34
N PHE A 168 -15.21 -43.65 96.31
CA PHE A 168 -16.13 -42.51 96.44
C PHE A 168 -17.61 -42.93 96.45
N MET A 169 -18.00 -43.88 95.59
CA MET A 169 -19.39 -44.30 95.43
C MET A 169 -19.95 -45.04 96.64
N LEU A 170 -19.15 -45.88 97.31
CA LEU A 170 -19.62 -46.69 98.44
C LEU A 170 -20.10 -45.83 99.64
N PRO A 171 -19.34 -44.83 100.14
CA PRO A 171 -19.82 -43.92 101.17
C PRO A 171 -21.03 -43.08 100.71
N SER A 172 -21.03 -42.61 99.46
CA SER A 172 -22.13 -41.78 98.94
C SER A 172 -23.44 -42.57 98.79
N LEU A 173 -23.38 -43.83 98.36
CA LEU A 173 -24.53 -44.73 98.31
C LEU A 173 -25.03 -45.08 99.72
N TYR A 174 -24.13 -45.28 100.68
CA TYR A 174 -24.50 -45.49 102.08
C TYR A 174 -25.16 -44.24 102.69
N PHE A 175 -24.64 -43.05 102.40
CA PHE A 175 -25.24 -41.79 102.84
C PHE A 175 -26.61 -41.55 102.21
N MET A 176 -26.80 -41.88 100.92
CA MET A 176 -28.12 -41.89 100.29
C MET A 176 -29.07 -42.89 100.94
N TYR A 177 -28.61 -44.08 101.31
CA TYR A 177 -29.41 -45.07 102.03
C TYR A 177 -29.87 -44.54 103.40
N LEU A 178 -28.99 -43.87 104.15
CA LEU A 178 -29.34 -43.22 105.42
C LEU A 178 -30.36 -42.09 105.23
N LEU A 179 -30.19 -41.24 104.20
CA LEU A 179 -31.13 -40.16 103.87
C LEU A 179 -32.51 -40.69 103.44
N PHE A 180 -32.55 -41.82 102.74
CA PHE A 180 -33.78 -42.51 102.37
C PHE A 180 -34.53 -43.03 103.59
N GLN A 181 -33.83 -43.66 104.55
CA GLN A 181 -34.44 -44.08 105.83
C GLN A 181 -34.95 -42.89 106.67
N ALA A 182 -34.27 -41.74 106.61
CA ALA A 182 -34.66 -40.54 107.33
C ALA A 182 -35.84 -39.76 106.69
N GLY A 183 -36.33 -40.17 105.51
CA GLY A 183 -37.47 -39.54 104.83
C GLY A 183 -37.19 -38.17 104.21
N ASN A 184 -35.92 -37.72 104.14
CA ASN A 184 -35.54 -36.41 103.60
C ASN A 184 -35.33 -36.47 102.06
N THR A 185 -36.46 -36.50 101.32
CA THR A 185 -36.46 -36.59 99.86
C THR A 185 -35.73 -35.46 99.12
N PRO A 186 -35.79 -34.16 99.50
CA PRO A 186 -35.10 -33.11 98.75
C PRO A 186 -33.57 -33.21 98.87
N VAL A 187 -33.03 -33.55 100.05
CA VAL A 187 -31.58 -33.73 100.23
C VAL A 187 -31.11 -35.00 99.51
N LEU A 188 -31.90 -36.07 99.52
CA LEU A 188 -31.59 -37.30 98.80
C LEU A 188 -31.42 -37.06 97.29
N VAL A 189 -32.36 -36.35 96.66
CA VAL A 189 -32.29 -36.02 95.22
C VAL A 189 -31.07 -35.12 94.93
N GLY A 190 -30.79 -34.15 95.80
CA GLY A 190 -29.60 -33.29 95.66
C GLY A 190 -28.29 -34.08 95.69
N VAL A 191 -28.15 -35.02 96.63
CA VAL A 191 -26.96 -35.88 96.72
C VAL A 191 -26.87 -36.82 95.52
N ALA A 192 -27.98 -37.41 95.06
CA ALA A 192 -27.99 -38.29 93.89
C ALA A 192 -27.52 -37.58 92.62
N LEU A 193 -28.01 -36.35 92.37
CA LEU A 193 -27.59 -35.54 91.22
C LEU A 193 -26.10 -35.16 91.29
N LEU A 194 -25.61 -34.78 92.47
CA LEU A 194 -24.19 -34.47 92.66
C LEU A 194 -23.29 -35.68 92.42
N VAL A 195 -23.72 -36.88 92.84
CA VAL A 195 -22.94 -38.12 92.63
C VAL A 195 -22.91 -38.51 91.15
N VAL A 196 -24.03 -38.40 90.43
CA VAL A 196 -24.07 -38.64 88.98
C VAL A 196 -23.17 -37.64 88.25
N PHE A 197 -23.26 -36.35 88.60
CA PHE A 197 -22.43 -35.31 88.00
C PHE A 197 -20.94 -35.53 88.27
N ALA A 198 -20.55 -35.83 89.51
CA ALA A 198 -19.16 -36.11 89.89
C ALA A 198 -18.61 -37.36 89.15
N THR A 199 -19.45 -38.40 89.00
CA THR A 199 -19.07 -39.61 88.27
C THR A 199 -18.87 -39.35 86.78
N MET A 200 -19.78 -38.60 86.17
CA MET A 200 -19.70 -38.24 84.75
C MET A 200 -18.49 -37.33 84.46
N LEU A 201 -18.24 -36.34 85.33
CA LEU A 201 -17.08 -35.45 85.24
C LEU A 201 -15.77 -36.22 85.43
N GLY A 202 -15.71 -37.12 86.41
CA GLY A 202 -14.55 -37.98 86.67
C GLY A 202 -14.26 -38.94 85.51
N PHE A 203 -15.28 -39.63 84.99
CA PHE A 203 -15.13 -40.52 83.84
C PHE A 203 -14.70 -39.76 82.58
N SER A 204 -15.30 -38.59 82.32
CA SER A 204 -14.93 -37.71 81.22
C SER A 204 -13.47 -37.26 81.33
N THR A 205 -13.03 -36.82 82.51
CA THR A 205 -11.65 -36.35 82.74
C THR A 205 -10.64 -37.47 82.55
N VAL A 206 -10.88 -38.66 83.12
CA VAL A 206 -9.98 -39.82 82.97
C VAL A 206 -9.93 -40.30 81.53
N ARG A 207 -11.08 -40.37 80.85
CA ARG A 207 -11.15 -40.76 79.44
C ARG A 207 -10.40 -39.75 78.56
N ASN A 208 -10.60 -38.46 78.79
CA ASN A 208 -9.89 -37.40 78.06
C ASN A 208 -8.38 -37.49 78.27
N LEU A 209 -7.93 -37.72 79.50
CA LEU A 209 -6.50 -37.88 79.81
C LEU A 209 -5.91 -39.15 79.18
N GLN A 210 -6.63 -40.27 79.22
CA GLN A 210 -6.20 -41.51 78.55
C GLN A 210 -6.09 -41.35 77.04
N GLN A 211 -7.09 -40.73 76.40
CA GLN A 211 -7.06 -40.46 74.96
C GLN A 211 -5.91 -39.50 74.61
N ALA A 212 -5.66 -38.49 75.45
CA ALA A 212 -4.57 -37.56 75.24
C ALA A 212 -3.19 -38.23 75.33
N MET A 213 -3.00 -39.11 76.33
CA MET A 213 -1.75 -39.87 76.48
C MET A 213 -1.55 -40.89 75.35
N ALA A 214 -2.62 -41.55 74.88
CA ALA A 214 -2.53 -42.48 73.76
C ALA A 214 -2.18 -41.77 72.44
N LYS A 215 -2.78 -40.59 72.18
CA LYS A 215 -2.41 -39.75 71.03
C LYS A 215 -0.95 -39.29 71.13
N ALA A 216 -0.51 -38.81 72.29
CA ALA A 216 0.87 -38.41 72.52
C ALA A 216 1.87 -39.54 72.34
N GLU A 217 1.56 -40.75 72.83
CA GLU A 217 2.38 -41.94 72.62
C GLU A 217 2.52 -42.24 71.12
N GLY A 218 1.41 -42.18 70.37
CA GLY A 218 1.43 -42.36 68.92
C GLY A 218 2.31 -41.32 68.21
N VAL A 219 2.22 -40.05 68.59
CA VAL A 219 3.08 -38.98 68.06
C VAL A 219 4.55 -39.26 68.38
N CYS A 220 4.89 -39.61 69.63
CA CYS A 220 6.26 -39.94 70.02
C CYS A 220 6.82 -41.14 69.26
N GLN A 221 6.02 -42.19 69.02
CA GLN A 221 6.43 -43.34 68.22
C GLN A 221 6.66 -42.95 66.75
N GLN A 222 5.78 -42.14 66.18
CA GLN A 222 5.94 -41.65 64.81
C GLN A 222 7.17 -40.75 64.65
N LEU A 223 7.46 -39.89 65.63
CA LEU A 223 8.69 -39.08 65.66
C LEU A 223 9.94 -39.96 65.74
N ALA A 224 9.90 -41.04 66.54
CA ALA A 224 10.99 -42.01 66.62
C ALA A 224 11.18 -42.80 65.30
N ASP A 225 10.10 -43.07 64.57
CA ASP A 225 10.12 -43.72 63.24
C ASP A 225 10.55 -42.75 62.11
N GLY A 226 10.90 -41.50 62.43
CA GLY A 226 11.39 -40.51 61.47
C GLY A 226 10.30 -39.72 60.74
N GLN A 227 9.06 -39.75 61.24
CA GLN A 227 7.92 -39.03 60.65
C GLN A 227 7.68 -37.71 61.38
N TYR A 228 8.32 -36.64 60.91
CA TYR A 228 8.31 -35.33 61.58
C TYR A 228 7.28 -34.32 61.03
N ARG A 229 6.36 -34.76 60.16
CA ARG A 229 5.32 -33.90 59.54
C ARG A 229 3.89 -34.32 59.87
N ASN A 230 3.71 -35.11 60.92
CA ASN A 230 2.40 -35.62 61.30
C ASN A 230 1.60 -34.53 62.02
N GLU A 231 0.28 -34.51 61.79
CA GLU A 231 -0.61 -33.48 62.30
C GLU A 231 -0.82 -33.64 63.81
N ILE A 232 -0.51 -32.58 64.57
CA ILE A 232 -0.77 -32.48 66.01
C ILE A 232 -1.83 -31.39 66.21
N GLU A 233 -2.96 -31.73 66.82
CA GLU A 233 -4.06 -30.79 67.10
C GLU A 233 -3.62 -29.73 68.14
N LEU A 234 -3.45 -28.47 67.72
CA LEU A 234 -3.02 -27.35 68.59
C LEU A 234 -4.16 -26.49 69.14
N ASN A 235 -5.41 -26.85 68.86
CA ASN A 235 -6.61 -26.06 69.20
C ASN A 235 -7.02 -26.09 70.67
N ARG A 236 -6.26 -26.78 71.54
CA ARG A 236 -6.53 -26.86 72.99
C ARG A 236 -5.75 -25.82 73.79
N ASN A 237 -6.44 -25.14 74.70
CA ASN A 237 -5.85 -24.12 75.58
C ASN A 237 -5.82 -24.56 77.05
N ASP A 238 -5.46 -25.82 77.29
CA ASP A 238 -5.29 -26.42 78.63
C ASP A 238 -3.91 -27.07 78.76
N GLN A 239 -3.61 -27.66 79.92
CA GLN A 239 -2.32 -28.33 80.19
C GLN A 239 -2.01 -29.47 79.20
N ILE A 240 -3.05 -30.12 78.65
CA ILE A 240 -2.89 -31.13 77.59
C ILE A 240 -2.49 -30.45 76.28
N GLY A 241 -3.11 -29.32 75.95
CA GLY A 241 -2.72 -28.47 74.81
C GLY A 241 -1.30 -27.90 74.92
N ASP A 242 -0.86 -27.48 76.11
CA ASP A 242 0.53 -27.04 76.35
C ASP A 242 1.53 -28.19 76.12
N PHE A 243 1.16 -29.41 76.53
CA PHE A 243 1.96 -30.60 76.27
C PHE A 243 2.03 -30.95 74.78
N TYR A 244 0.91 -30.87 74.05
CA TYR A 244 0.90 -31.03 72.60
C TYR A 244 1.69 -29.95 71.87
N ARG A 245 1.60 -28.69 72.31
CA ARG A 245 2.43 -27.60 71.79
C ARG A 245 3.91 -27.88 72.03
N SER A 246 4.28 -28.42 73.19
CA SER A 246 5.67 -28.82 73.48
C SER A 246 6.14 -29.97 72.59
N LEU A 247 5.30 -30.98 72.35
CA LEU A 247 5.58 -32.07 71.41
C LEU A 247 5.68 -31.56 69.96
N TYR A 248 4.84 -30.60 69.58
CA TYR A 248 4.91 -29.94 68.28
C TYR A 248 6.20 -29.12 68.13
N SER A 249 6.59 -28.32 69.14
CA SER A 249 7.87 -27.62 69.14
C SER A 249 9.05 -28.59 69.02
N MET A 250 8.98 -29.74 69.69
CA MET A 250 9.99 -30.80 69.55
C MET A 250 9.99 -31.41 68.14
N GLN A 251 8.82 -31.69 67.55
CA GLN A 251 8.68 -32.18 66.19
C GLN A 251 9.26 -31.19 65.17
N VAL A 252 8.93 -29.91 65.28
CA VAL A 252 9.43 -28.85 64.40
C VAL A 252 10.95 -28.72 64.55
N LYS A 253 11.45 -28.70 65.78
CA LYS A 253 12.89 -28.62 66.04
C LYS A 253 13.63 -29.85 65.48
N LEU A 254 13.16 -31.07 65.75
CA LEU A 254 13.78 -32.28 65.21
C LEU A 254 13.71 -32.35 63.68
N ASN A 255 12.62 -31.87 63.06
CA ASN A 255 12.53 -31.76 61.61
C ASN A 255 13.51 -30.73 61.04
N GLY A 256 13.67 -29.59 61.73
CA GLY A 256 14.63 -28.53 61.40
C GLY A 256 16.08 -29.02 61.54
N ASP A 257 16.43 -29.53 62.71
CA ASP A 257 17.77 -30.08 62.99
C ASP A 257 18.09 -31.26 62.02
N LEU A 258 17.11 -32.11 61.66
CA LEU A 258 17.31 -33.17 60.66
C LEU A 258 17.49 -32.62 59.23
N ALA A 259 16.77 -31.55 58.87
CA ALA A 259 16.97 -30.87 57.59
C ALA A 259 18.37 -30.25 57.52
N GLU A 260 18.79 -29.55 58.58
CA GLU A 260 20.12 -28.96 58.73
C GLU A 260 21.23 -30.03 58.72
N THR A 261 21.05 -31.14 59.45
CA THR A 261 22.04 -32.23 59.48
C THR A 261 22.11 -33.00 58.14
N LYS A 262 20.99 -33.14 57.41
CA LYS A 262 20.99 -33.66 56.02
C LYS A 262 21.61 -32.67 55.04
N GLU A 263 21.60 -31.38 55.34
CA GLU A 263 22.17 -30.34 54.51
C GLU A 263 23.69 -30.32 54.62
N VAL A 264 24.23 -30.34 55.84
CA VAL A 264 25.67 -30.37 56.13
C VAL A 264 26.33 -31.69 55.69
N GLY A 265 25.62 -32.83 55.76
CA GLY A 265 26.15 -34.12 55.27
C GLY A 265 26.13 -34.28 53.74
N ALA A 266 25.46 -33.38 53.00
CA ALA A 266 25.27 -33.49 51.56
C ALA A 266 26.10 -32.47 50.76
N GLU A 267 26.79 -31.52 51.39
CA GLU A 267 27.51 -30.43 50.71
C GLU A 267 28.72 -30.92 49.90
N ALA A 268 29.57 -31.79 50.46
CA ALA A 268 30.79 -32.25 49.78
C ALA A 268 30.49 -33.17 48.57
N THR A 269 29.41 -33.96 48.63
CA THR A 269 28.97 -34.80 47.51
C THR A 269 28.08 -34.04 46.52
N ARG A 270 27.37 -32.98 46.97
CA ARG A 270 26.55 -32.13 46.09
C ARG A 270 27.38 -31.38 45.08
N ILE A 271 28.52 -30.80 45.44
CA ILE A 271 29.32 -30.03 44.47
C ILE A 271 29.78 -30.93 43.33
N ARG A 272 30.26 -32.15 43.64
CA ARG A 272 30.67 -33.12 42.61
C ARG A 272 29.48 -33.64 41.80
N GLN A 273 28.36 -34.01 42.41
CA GLN A 273 27.16 -34.49 41.68
C GLN A 273 26.43 -33.40 40.90
N ALA A 274 26.44 -32.15 41.38
CA ALA A 274 25.90 -31.00 40.66
C ALA A 274 26.76 -30.74 39.43
N LEU A 275 28.08 -30.66 39.58
CA LEU A 275 28.99 -30.49 38.45
C LEU A 275 28.98 -31.68 37.48
N ASP A 276 28.80 -32.93 37.95
CA ASP A 276 28.74 -34.13 37.09
C ASP A 276 27.45 -34.24 36.25
N ASN A 277 26.38 -33.53 36.61
CA ASN A 277 25.09 -33.58 35.89
C ASN A 277 24.68 -32.24 35.26
N VAL A 278 25.51 -31.19 35.33
CA VAL A 278 25.26 -29.97 34.54
C VAL A 278 25.59 -30.20 33.07
N SER A 279 24.77 -29.60 32.20
CA SER A 279 25.00 -29.56 30.76
C SER A 279 26.17 -28.66 30.34
N SER A 280 26.75 -27.90 31.27
CA SER A 280 27.96 -27.11 31.03
C SER A 280 29.20 -27.98 31.14
N SER A 281 30.18 -27.78 30.27
CA SER A 281 31.46 -28.49 30.32
C SER A 281 32.39 -27.84 31.35
N VAL A 282 32.57 -28.47 32.52
CA VAL A 282 33.32 -27.89 33.66
C VAL A 282 34.60 -28.67 33.97
N MET A 283 35.70 -27.94 34.11
CA MET A 283 37.02 -28.43 34.49
C MET A 283 37.58 -27.61 35.67
N VAL A 284 38.28 -28.24 36.61
CA VAL A 284 38.96 -27.55 37.72
C VAL A 284 40.42 -27.96 37.76
N ALA A 285 41.31 -26.98 37.84
CA ALA A 285 42.74 -27.17 38.04
C ALA A 285 43.20 -26.59 39.38
N ASP A 286 44.17 -27.23 40.03
CA ASP A 286 44.75 -26.74 41.28
C ASP A 286 45.72 -25.56 41.07
N ASN A 287 46.43 -25.14 42.12
CA ASN A 287 47.41 -24.05 42.05
C ASN A 287 48.67 -24.38 41.24
N ASN A 288 48.97 -25.67 41.02
CA ASN A 288 50.04 -26.11 40.12
C ASN A 288 49.57 -26.25 38.68
N LEU A 289 48.29 -25.95 38.42
CA LEU A 289 47.61 -26.10 37.15
C LEU A 289 47.44 -27.57 36.72
N ASP A 290 47.43 -28.48 37.69
CA ASP A 290 47.07 -29.88 37.47
C ASP A 290 45.55 -30.02 37.51
N ILE A 291 44.96 -30.70 36.52
CA ILE A 291 43.51 -30.88 36.44
C ILE A 291 43.07 -31.87 37.52
N ILE A 292 42.35 -31.37 38.52
CA ILE A 292 41.90 -32.16 39.67
C ILE A 292 40.45 -32.62 39.54
N TYR A 293 39.67 -32.03 38.62
CA TYR A 293 38.29 -32.42 38.37
C TYR A 293 37.86 -32.10 36.94
N ILE A 294 37.07 -33.00 36.35
CA ILE A 294 36.35 -32.84 35.10
C ILE A 294 34.97 -33.49 35.26
N ASN A 295 33.93 -32.89 34.69
CA ASN A 295 32.63 -33.54 34.60
C ASN A 295 32.51 -34.42 33.33
N SER A 296 31.44 -35.20 33.25
CA SER A 296 31.14 -36.05 32.09
C SER A 296 30.99 -35.24 30.81
N THR A 297 30.34 -34.08 30.89
CA THR A 297 30.06 -33.19 29.76
C THR A 297 31.34 -32.66 29.11
N VAL A 298 32.30 -32.14 29.88
CA VAL A 298 33.57 -31.63 29.33
C VAL A 298 34.41 -32.73 28.70
N LEU A 299 34.37 -33.93 29.27
CA LEU A 299 35.05 -35.09 28.72
C LEU A 299 34.43 -35.50 27.37
N GLU A 300 33.10 -35.50 27.26
CA GLU A 300 32.40 -35.78 26.01
C GLU A 300 32.66 -34.70 24.94
N THR A 301 32.60 -33.42 25.31
CA THR A 301 32.95 -32.30 24.41
C THR A 301 34.37 -32.46 23.86
N PHE A 302 35.36 -32.70 24.72
CA PHE A 302 36.75 -32.86 24.27
C PHE A 302 37.01 -34.18 23.53
N LYS A 303 36.26 -35.25 23.81
CA LYS A 303 36.31 -36.50 23.02
C LYS A 303 35.78 -36.30 21.61
N ASN A 304 34.63 -35.65 21.48
CA ASN A 304 34.03 -35.34 20.17
C ASN A 304 34.90 -34.38 19.35
N ALA A 305 35.63 -33.49 20.04
CA ALA A 305 36.58 -32.57 19.43
C ALA A 305 38.01 -33.11 19.29
N GLU A 306 38.32 -34.32 19.79
CA GLU A 306 39.70 -34.79 19.97
C GLU A 306 40.46 -34.85 18.64
N ALA A 307 39.83 -35.38 17.60
CA ALA A 307 40.43 -35.50 16.27
C ALA A 307 40.72 -34.12 15.64
N ASP A 308 39.87 -33.14 15.92
CA ASP A 308 40.04 -31.76 15.46
C ASP A 308 41.14 -31.04 16.25
N ILE A 309 41.08 -31.10 17.58
CA ILE A 309 42.06 -30.48 18.48
C ILE A 309 43.46 -31.03 18.24
N ARG A 310 43.60 -32.33 17.91
CA ARG A 310 44.89 -32.95 17.56
C ARG A 310 45.58 -32.32 16.35
N LYS A 311 44.87 -31.60 15.48
CA LYS A 311 45.47 -30.85 14.37
C LYS A 311 46.41 -29.75 14.87
N ASP A 312 46.04 -29.09 15.97
CA ASP A 312 46.82 -28.01 16.59
C ASP A 312 47.64 -28.48 17.81
N LEU A 313 47.17 -29.52 18.52
CA LEU A 313 47.80 -30.11 19.70
C LEU A 313 47.96 -31.63 19.53
N PRO A 314 49.02 -32.12 18.85
CA PRO A 314 49.16 -33.54 18.48
C PRO A 314 49.17 -34.52 19.66
N ASN A 315 49.59 -34.07 20.84
CA ASN A 315 49.67 -34.88 22.07
C ASN A 315 48.37 -34.84 22.91
N PHE A 316 47.32 -34.19 22.42
CA PHE A 316 46.06 -34.08 23.14
C PHE A 316 45.34 -35.43 23.22
N ASN A 317 44.95 -35.80 24.44
CA ASN A 317 44.20 -37.02 24.73
C ASN A 317 43.10 -36.72 25.75
N ALA A 318 41.85 -36.86 25.35
CA ALA A 318 40.69 -36.55 26.19
C ALA A 318 40.57 -37.49 27.40
N ASP A 319 40.93 -38.77 27.26
CA ASP A 319 40.89 -39.76 28.35
C ASP A 319 41.98 -39.54 29.41
N GLN A 320 42.99 -38.74 29.10
CA GLN A 320 44.11 -38.43 30.00
C GLN A 320 44.04 -37.02 30.58
N LEU A 321 42.91 -36.33 30.47
CA LEU A 321 42.75 -34.96 30.98
C LEU A 321 42.87 -34.91 32.51
N LEU A 322 42.21 -35.82 33.24
CA LEU A 322 42.26 -35.83 34.70
C LEU A 322 43.68 -36.18 35.20
N GLY A 323 44.25 -35.31 36.02
CA GLY A 323 45.61 -35.45 36.56
C GLY A 323 46.73 -34.97 35.62
N SER A 324 46.40 -34.52 34.41
CA SER A 324 47.39 -33.87 33.53
C SER A 324 47.53 -32.38 33.86
N ASN A 325 48.71 -31.83 33.55
CA ASN A 325 48.97 -30.40 33.70
C ASN A 325 48.49 -29.65 32.46
N ILE A 326 47.80 -28.52 32.64
CA ILE A 326 47.24 -27.78 31.50
C ILE A 326 48.30 -27.14 30.59
N ASP A 327 49.56 -27.08 31.01
CA ASP A 327 50.66 -26.54 30.19
C ASP A 327 50.79 -27.27 28.85
N SER A 328 50.50 -28.58 28.81
CA SER A 328 50.55 -29.34 27.55
C SER A 328 49.49 -28.92 26.52
N PHE A 329 48.52 -28.10 26.93
CA PHE A 329 47.38 -27.68 26.10
C PHE A 329 47.46 -26.22 25.65
N HIS A 330 48.56 -25.52 25.98
CA HIS A 330 48.75 -24.11 25.61
C HIS A 330 49.98 -23.94 24.72
N LYS A 331 49.86 -23.11 23.68
CA LYS A 331 50.98 -22.79 22.77
C LYS A 331 52.15 -22.07 23.49
N ASN A 332 51.88 -21.32 24.56
CA ASN A 332 52.88 -20.62 25.37
C ASN A 332 52.61 -20.75 26.88
N PRO A 333 52.93 -21.89 27.52
CA PRO A 333 52.57 -22.18 28.92
C PRO A 333 53.05 -21.13 29.95
N ALA A 334 54.16 -20.45 29.65
CA ALA A 334 54.70 -19.40 30.52
C ALA A 334 53.75 -18.19 30.66
N HIS A 335 52.94 -17.91 29.63
CA HIS A 335 51.95 -16.84 29.67
C HIS A 335 50.81 -17.18 30.64
N GLN A 336 50.26 -18.40 30.57
CA GLN A 336 49.18 -18.86 31.45
C GLN A 336 49.65 -19.02 32.90
N ARG A 337 50.88 -19.47 33.14
CA ARG A 337 51.46 -19.51 34.50
C ARG A 337 51.59 -18.14 35.17
N GLY A 338 51.71 -17.06 34.39
CA GLY A 338 51.65 -15.70 34.93
C GLY A 338 50.23 -15.19 35.13
N LEU A 339 49.32 -15.52 34.21
CA LEU A 339 47.96 -15.00 34.16
C LEU A 339 47.03 -15.66 35.18
N ILE A 340 46.97 -16.99 35.19
CA ILE A 340 45.97 -17.77 35.95
C ILE A 340 46.09 -17.56 37.47
N PRO A 341 47.29 -17.58 38.09
CA PRO A 341 47.43 -17.33 39.52
C PRO A 341 47.09 -15.90 39.94
N SER A 342 47.14 -14.93 39.01
CA SER A 342 46.83 -13.51 39.24
C SER A 342 45.34 -13.16 39.09
N LEU A 343 44.50 -14.13 38.69
CA LEU A 343 43.06 -13.92 38.52
C LEU A 343 42.38 -13.62 39.85
N THR A 344 41.87 -12.39 40.00
CA THR A 344 41.06 -11.96 41.14
C THR A 344 39.55 -12.02 40.88
N GLY A 345 39.14 -12.33 39.64
CA GLY A 345 37.74 -12.39 39.21
C GLY A 345 37.54 -13.19 37.92
N THR A 346 36.34 -13.14 37.36
CA THR A 346 35.96 -13.89 36.15
C THR A 346 36.72 -13.43 34.91
N MET A 347 37.38 -14.36 34.22
CA MET A 347 37.94 -14.16 32.89
C MET A 347 37.05 -14.85 31.86
N LYS A 348 36.73 -14.15 30.77
CA LYS A 348 36.02 -14.72 29.62
C LYS A 348 36.89 -14.53 28.39
N SER A 349 37.03 -15.57 27.58
CA SER A 349 37.72 -15.48 26.30
C SER A 349 37.23 -16.56 25.35
N THR A 350 37.50 -16.36 24.07
CA THR A 350 37.19 -17.29 22.99
C THR A 350 38.50 -17.80 22.42
N LEU A 351 38.58 -19.11 22.21
CA LEU A 351 39.74 -19.77 21.63
C LEU A 351 39.31 -20.54 20.38
N GLU A 352 40.04 -20.35 19.30
CA GLU A 352 39.96 -21.23 18.14
C GLU A 352 41.02 -22.33 18.26
N ILE A 353 40.60 -23.59 18.25
CA ILE A 353 41.50 -24.74 18.37
C ILE A 353 41.04 -25.91 17.50
N GLY A 354 41.91 -26.38 16.62
CA GLY A 354 41.59 -27.48 15.70
C GLY A 354 40.51 -27.17 14.66
N GLY A 355 40.20 -25.88 14.46
CA GLY A 355 39.07 -25.40 13.66
C GLY A 355 37.73 -25.32 14.41
N ARG A 356 37.74 -25.45 15.74
CA ARG A 356 36.57 -25.28 16.60
C ARG A 356 36.61 -23.97 17.39
N HIS A 357 35.46 -23.36 17.59
CA HIS A 357 35.28 -22.13 18.36
C HIS A 357 34.83 -22.48 19.78
N MET A 358 35.74 -22.35 20.73
CA MET A 358 35.55 -22.72 22.12
C MET A 358 35.54 -21.47 23.00
N ASP A 359 34.39 -21.13 23.55
CA ASP A 359 34.29 -20.11 24.57
C ASP A 359 34.65 -20.71 25.92
N PHE A 360 35.41 -19.98 26.72
CA PHE A 360 35.68 -20.39 28.10
C PHE A 360 35.52 -19.26 29.10
N VAL A 361 35.09 -19.65 30.30
CA VAL A 361 34.93 -18.77 31.46
C VAL A 361 35.73 -19.34 32.62
N ALA A 362 36.80 -18.65 33.02
CA ALA A 362 37.67 -19.05 34.12
C ALA A 362 37.42 -18.22 35.38
N ASN A 363 37.24 -18.87 36.52
CA ASN A 363 37.01 -18.24 37.83
C ASN A 363 37.97 -18.82 38.90
N PRO A 364 38.59 -17.99 39.76
CA PRO A 364 39.37 -18.49 40.88
C PRO A 364 38.44 -19.11 41.94
N VAL A 365 38.82 -20.25 42.50
CA VAL A 365 38.11 -20.93 43.60
C VAL A 365 38.86 -20.64 44.90
N MET A 366 38.17 -20.06 45.88
CA MET A 366 38.72 -19.71 47.19
C MET A 366 38.16 -20.64 48.28
N SER A 367 38.96 -20.91 49.30
CA SER A 367 38.57 -21.60 50.53
C SER A 367 37.86 -20.65 51.49
N ASP A 368 37.16 -21.20 52.49
CA ASP A 368 36.46 -20.43 53.53
C ASP A 368 37.42 -19.56 54.36
N ASP A 369 38.69 -19.97 54.45
CA ASP A 369 39.78 -19.25 55.12
C ASP A 369 40.42 -18.15 54.24
N GLY A 370 39.94 -17.96 53.01
CA GLY A 370 40.44 -16.95 52.06
C GLY A 370 41.65 -17.39 51.22
N GLU A 371 42.12 -18.64 51.34
CA GLU A 371 43.19 -19.19 50.53
C GLU A 371 42.70 -19.71 49.17
N ARG A 372 43.44 -19.48 48.08
CA ARG A 372 43.08 -19.96 46.74
C ARG A 372 43.28 -21.46 46.64
N ILE A 373 42.23 -22.18 46.24
CA ILE A 373 42.25 -23.64 46.06
C ILE A 373 42.63 -24.00 44.61
N GLY A 374 42.19 -23.20 43.64
CA GLY A 374 42.43 -23.48 42.22
C GLY A 374 41.65 -22.56 41.27
N THR A 375 41.39 -23.03 40.06
CA THR A 375 40.62 -22.32 39.02
C THR A 375 39.59 -23.27 38.43
N VAL A 376 38.33 -22.85 38.38
CA VAL A 376 37.29 -23.53 37.61
C VAL A 376 37.17 -22.89 36.24
N VAL A 377 37.09 -23.70 35.19
CA VAL A 377 36.90 -23.28 33.81
C VAL A 377 35.66 -23.97 33.24
N GLU A 378 34.72 -23.17 32.78
CA GLU A 378 33.57 -23.62 32.00
C GLU A 378 33.88 -23.45 30.51
N TRP A 379 33.57 -24.46 29.71
CA TRP A 379 33.76 -24.49 28.26
C TRP A 379 32.42 -24.59 27.55
N VAL A 380 32.29 -23.89 26.42
CA VAL A 380 31.14 -23.97 25.51
C VAL A 380 31.67 -24.06 24.08
N ASP A 381 31.41 -25.18 23.40
CA ASP A 381 31.69 -25.31 21.96
C ASP A 381 30.59 -24.58 21.19
N ARG A 382 30.93 -23.48 20.50
CA ARG A 382 30.01 -22.68 19.69
C ARG A 382 30.24 -22.85 18.18
N THR A 383 30.95 -23.90 17.77
CA THR A 383 31.37 -24.06 16.37
C THR A 383 30.17 -24.15 15.41
N HIS A 384 29.08 -24.79 15.82
CA HIS A 384 27.87 -24.92 15.01
C HIS A 384 27.14 -23.58 14.89
N GLU A 385 26.99 -22.85 16.00
CA GLU A 385 26.36 -21.53 16.03
C GLU A 385 27.14 -20.52 15.20
N VAL A 386 28.47 -20.47 15.32
CA VAL A 386 29.31 -19.55 14.54
C VAL A 386 29.21 -19.83 13.04
N LYS A 387 29.12 -21.10 12.63
CA LYS A 387 28.89 -21.46 11.22
C LYS A 387 27.55 -20.93 10.71
N ILE A 388 26.48 -21.09 11.49
CA ILE A 388 25.14 -20.60 11.13
C ILE A 388 25.10 -19.06 11.12
N GLU A 389 25.76 -18.41 12.08
CA GLU A 389 25.92 -16.95 12.13
C GLU A 389 26.59 -16.43 10.84
N GLN A 390 27.66 -17.08 10.37
CA GLN A 390 28.35 -16.74 9.12
C GLN A 390 27.46 -16.97 7.88
N GLU A 391 26.69 -18.06 7.84
CA GLU A 391 25.76 -18.34 6.74
C GLU A 391 24.62 -17.30 6.67
N ILE A 392 24.07 -16.91 7.84
CA ILE A 392 23.06 -15.85 7.94
C ILE A 392 23.66 -14.50 7.53
N GLU A 393 24.87 -14.17 8.01
CA GLU A 393 25.57 -12.93 7.64
C GLU A 393 25.79 -12.86 6.13
N ALA A 394 26.22 -13.96 5.49
CA ALA A 394 26.41 -14.03 4.05
C ALA A 394 25.12 -13.78 3.26
N ILE A 395 23.99 -14.35 3.67
CA ILE A 395 22.69 -14.09 3.06
C ILE A 395 22.25 -12.65 3.27
N VAL A 396 22.41 -12.10 4.48
CA VAL A 396 22.03 -10.71 4.77
C VAL A 396 22.85 -9.74 3.93
N GLU A 397 24.17 -9.95 3.80
CA GLU A 397 25.00 -9.14 2.90
C GLU A 397 24.64 -9.34 1.42
N GLY A 398 24.31 -10.58 1.01
CA GLY A 398 23.80 -10.88 -0.33
C GLY A 398 22.52 -10.10 -0.65
N VAL A 399 21.52 -10.18 0.21
CA VAL A 399 20.24 -9.45 0.08
C VAL A 399 20.48 -7.94 0.08
N LYS A 400 21.37 -7.41 0.94
CA LYS A 400 21.76 -5.99 0.92
C LYS A 400 22.41 -5.56 -0.40
N ALA A 401 23.17 -6.45 -1.03
CA ALA A 401 23.81 -6.24 -2.33
C ALA A 401 22.86 -6.50 -3.52
N GLY A 402 21.62 -6.93 -3.28
CA GLY A 402 20.64 -7.27 -4.32
C GLY A 402 20.79 -8.67 -4.91
N GLN A 403 21.60 -9.54 -4.29
CA GLN A 403 21.74 -10.95 -4.65
C GLN A 403 20.67 -11.77 -3.91
N LEU A 404 19.56 -12.03 -4.58
CA LEU A 404 18.38 -12.69 -4.00
C LEU A 404 18.24 -14.15 -4.42
N ASP A 405 19.21 -14.73 -5.13
CA ASP A 405 19.20 -16.10 -5.66
C ASP A 405 19.80 -17.14 -4.69
N THR A 406 20.42 -16.69 -3.60
CA THR A 406 21.08 -17.56 -2.61
C THR A 406 20.10 -17.94 -1.48
N ARG A 407 20.21 -19.17 -0.95
CA ARG A 407 19.38 -19.66 0.16
C ARG A 407 20.25 -20.29 1.26
N ILE A 408 19.81 -20.19 2.51
CA ILE A 408 20.42 -20.89 3.64
C ILE A 408 20.12 -22.38 3.51
N GLU A 409 21.15 -23.22 3.63
CA GLU A 409 20.99 -24.67 3.64
C GLU A 409 20.29 -25.14 4.92
N MET A 410 19.26 -25.98 4.76
CA MET A 410 18.38 -26.40 5.86
C MET A 410 18.80 -27.71 6.53
N ALA A 411 19.73 -28.46 5.94
CA ALA A 411 20.00 -29.85 6.32
C ALA A 411 20.61 -30.05 7.72
N ASP A 412 21.34 -29.05 8.23
CA ASP A 412 22.06 -29.08 9.51
C ASP A 412 21.47 -28.09 10.54
N LYS A 413 20.23 -27.64 10.36
CA LYS A 413 19.55 -26.66 11.22
C LYS A 413 18.44 -27.33 12.02
N GLU A 414 18.38 -27.06 13.32
CA GLU A 414 17.32 -27.56 14.19
C GLU A 414 16.75 -26.44 15.09
N GLY A 415 15.49 -26.60 15.51
CA GLY A 415 14.88 -25.77 16.55
C GLY A 415 14.71 -24.30 16.14
N PHE A 416 15.44 -23.40 16.80
CA PHE A 416 15.36 -21.96 16.51
C PHE A 416 16.01 -21.61 15.17
N PHE A 417 17.19 -22.17 14.87
CA PHE A 417 17.93 -21.84 13.66
C PHE A 417 17.24 -22.35 12.39
N GLU A 418 16.50 -23.46 12.46
CA GLU A 418 15.65 -23.95 11.37
C GLU A 418 14.54 -22.92 11.06
N LYS A 419 13.80 -22.48 12.08
CA LYS A 419 12.73 -21.49 11.91
C LYS A 419 13.26 -20.15 11.40
N LEU A 420 14.40 -19.71 11.91
CA LEU A 420 15.05 -18.48 11.46
C LEU A 420 15.50 -18.59 10.00
N SER A 421 16.17 -19.68 9.63
CA SER A 421 16.66 -19.91 8.27
C SER A 421 15.51 -20.05 7.27
N SER A 422 14.44 -20.77 7.62
CA SER A 422 13.21 -20.85 6.82
C SER A 422 12.58 -19.48 6.63
N GLY A 423 12.41 -18.71 7.72
CA GLY A 423 11.84 -17.37 7.65
C GLY A 423 12.67 -16.40 6.79
N ILE A 424 14.00 -16.50 6.83
CA ILE A 424 14.89 -15.71 5.97
C ILE A 424 14.76 -16.14 4.51
N ASN A 425 14.71 -17.44 4.22
CA ASN A 425 14.51 -17.95 2.85
C ASN A 425 13.15 -17.51 2.29
N GLU A 426 12.06 -17.64 3.06
CA GLU A 426 10.71 -17.19 2.68
C GLU A 426 10.66 -15.67 2.43
N LEU A 427 11.29 -14.87 3.29
CA LEU A 427 11.42 -13.42 3.06
C LEU A 427 12.18 -13.12 1.77
N THR A 428 13.26 -13.86 1.51
CA THR A 428 14.06 -13.70 0.29
C THR A 428 13.25 -14.09 -0.96
N ASP A 429 12.47 -15.18 -0.91
CA ASP A 429 11.58 -15.62 -2.00
C ASP A 429 10.54 -14.55 -2.35
N VAL A 430 9.91 -13.94 -1.33
CA VAL A 430 8.92 -12.87 -1.55
C VAL A 430 9.57 -11.63 -2.18
N ILE A 431 10.73 -11.20 -1.66
CA ILE A 431 11.45 -10.05 -2.20
C ILE A 431 11.89 -10.32 -3.65
N GLU A 432 12.47 -11.50 -3.92
CA GLU A 432 12.90 -11.90 -5.26
C GLU A 432 11.72 -11.90 -6.23
N GLY A 433 10.61 -12.52 -5.87
CA GLY A 433 9.41 -12.59 -6.72
C GLY A 433 8.88 -11.20 -7.08
N VAL A 434 8.75 -10.30 -6.10
CA VAL A 434 8.27 -8.93 -6.34
C VAL A 434 9.22 -8.19 -7.29
N PHE A 435 10.52 -8.20 -7.03
CA PHE A 435 11.47 -7.49 -7.89
C PHE A 435 11.60 -8.11 -9.28
N ALA A 436 11.47 -9.43 -9.42
CA ALA A 436 11.45 -10.11 -10.71
C ALA A 436 10.23 -9.70 -11.55
N ASP A 437 9.04 -9.68 -10.96
CA ASP A 437 7.80 -9.28 -11.63
C ASP A 437 7.82 -7.80 -12.02
N VAL A 438 8.30 -6.93 -11.11
CA VAL A 438 8.49 -5.50 -11.39
C VAL A 438 9.50 -5.31 -12.52
N SER A 439 10.65 -5.97 -12.47
CA SER A 439 11.70 -5.86 -13.49
C SER A 439 11.19 -6.34 -14.85
N SER A 440 10.54 -7.50 -14.90
CA SER A 440 9.95 -8.07 -16.13
C SER A 440 8.92 -7.13 -16.75
N THR A 441 8.01 -6.60 -15.93
CA THR A 441 6.96 -5.69 -16.39
C THR A 441 7.52 -4.33 -16.85
N MET A 442 8.48 -3.77 -16.10
CA MET A 442 9.17 -2.53 -16.49
C MET A 442 9.98 -2.72 -17.76
N GLN A 443 10.57 -3.90 -17.98
CA GLN A 443 11.28 -4.22 -19.21
C GLN A 443 10.31 -4.36 -20.39
N SER A 444 9.15 -5.00 -20.22
CA SER A 444 8.07 -4.99 -21.21
C SER A 444 7.69 -3.56 -21.59
N MET A 445 7.42 -2.70 -20.60
CA MET A 445 7.06 -1.28 -20.81
C MET A 445 8.17 -0.51 -21.55
N ALA A 446 9.44 -0.73 -21.20
CA ALA A 446 10.58 -0.10 -21.86
C ALA A 446 10.74 -0.54 -23.32
N THR A 447 10.31 -1.75 -23.67
CA THR A 447 10.26 -2.25 -25.06
C THR A 447 8.96 -1.86 -25.80
N GLY A 448 8.10 -1.05 -25.18
CA GLY A 448 6.82 -0.61 -25.74
C GLY A 448 5.68 -1.60 -25.53
N ASP A 449 5.88 -2.72 -24.85
CA ASP A 449 4.81 -3.66 -24.56
C ASP A 449 4.03 -3.24 -23.32
N LEU A 450 2.82 -2.70 -23.54
CA LEU A 450 1.90 -2.27 -22.49
C LEU A 450 0.83 -3.34 -22.22
N THR A 451 1.02 -4.57 -22.68
CA THR A 451 0.07 -5.69 -22.51
C THR A 451 0.36 -6.51 -21.25
N ASN A 452 1.63 -6.56 -20.85
CA ASN A 452 2.07 -7.37 -19.71
C ASN A 452 1.63 -6.74 -18.38
N ARG A 453 1.23 -7.58 -17.41
CA ARG A 453 0.78 -7.17 -16.08
C ARG A 453 1.40 -8.08 -15.03
N ILE A 454 1.61 -7.54 -13.84
CA ILE A 454 1.96 -8.36 -12.67
C ILE A 454 0.68 -9.08 -12.25
N GLU A 455 0.63 -10.41 -12.41
CA GLU A 455 -0.52 -11.24 -12.04
C GLU A 455 -0.36 -11.89 -10.65
N SER A 456 0.88 -12.08 -10.18
CA SER A 456 1.21 -12.72 -8.89
C SER A 456 0.48 -12.09 -7.71
N GLU A 457 0.07 -12.93 -6.76
CA GLU A 457 -0.65 -12.50 -5.55
C GLU A 457 0.33 -12.03 -4.47
N TYR A 458 0.11 -10.81 -3.99
CA TYR A 458 0.93 -10.18 -2.95
C TYR A 458 0.04 -9.58 -1.87
N GLU A 459 0.64 -9.28 -0.72
CA GLU A 459 -0.04 -8.62 0.39
C GLU A 459 0.65 -7.32 0.81
N GLY A 460 -0.07 -6.47 1.54
CA GLY A 460 0.46 -5.22 2.10
C GLY A 460 1.06 -4.29 1.04
N VAL A 461 2.27 -3.78 1.32
CA VAL A 461 2.96 -2.81 0.46
C VAL A 461 3.36 -3.38 -0.91
N TYR A 462 3.57 -4.70 -1.01
CA TYR A 462 3.90 -5.36 -2.27
C TYR A 462 2.69 -5.39 -3.22
N LEU A 463 1.49 -5.62 -2.67
CA LEU A 463 0.24 -5.51 -3.43
C LEU A 463 -0.01 -4.09 -3.92
N GLU A 464 0.22 -3.10 -3.07
CA GLU A 464 0.11 -1.69 -3.45
C GLU A 464 1.08 -1.33 -4.59
N CYS A 465 2.32 -1.83 -4.52
CA CYS A 465 3.31 -1.68 -5.60
C CYS A 465 2.84 -2.30 -6.92
N LYS A 466 2.40 -3.56 -6.90
CA LYS A 466 1.77 -4.24 -8.05
C LYS A 466 0.65 -3.40 -8.65
N ASN A 467 -0.30 -2.94 -7.82
CA ASN A 467 -1.46 -2.20 -8.27
C ASN A 467 -1.06 -0.84 -8.89
N ASN A 468 -0.12 -0.12 -8.28
CA ASN A 468 0.36 1.15 -8.80
C ASN A 468 1.07 0.99 -10.15
N ILE A 469 1.86 -0.08 -10.32
CA ILE A 469 2.52 -0.40 -11.59
C ILE A 469 1.49 -0.75 -12.66
N ASN A 470 0.58 -1.68 -12.38
CA ASN A 470 -0.46 -2.08 -13.33
C ASN A 470 -1.35 -0.87 -13.73
N ALA A 471 -1.76 -0.04 -12.76
CA ALA A 471 -2.51 1.18 -13.01
C ALA A 471 -1.74 2.19 -13.87
N SER A 472 -0.42 2.30 -13.68
CA SER A 472 0.43 3.17 -14.51
C SER A 472 0.47 2.67 -15.97
N ILE A 473 0.58 1.36 -16.18
CA ILE A 473 0.55 0.77 -17.53
C ILE A 473 -0.82 0.99 -18.17
N ASP A 474 -1.90 0.82 -17.42
CA ASP A 474 -3.26 1.08 -17.90
C ASP A 474 -3.42 2.54 -18.32
N LYS A 475 -2.90 3.50 -17.55
CA LYS A 475 -2.96 4.92 -17.89
C LYS A 475 -2.12 5.29 -19.10
N ILE A 476 -0.94 4.72 -19.24
CA ILE A 476 -0.12 4.94 -20.45
C ILE A 476 -0.81 4.32 -21.67
N ALA A 477 -1.37 3.12 -21.55
CA ALA A 477 -2.10 2.45 -22.63
C ALA A 477 -3.34 3.24 -23.05
N GLU A 478 -4.08 3.80 -22.09
CA GLU A 478 -5.23 4.67 -22.33
C GLU A 478 -4.82 5.93 -23.11
N ILE A 479 -3.77 6.63 -22.67
CA ILE A 479 -3.26 7.85 -23.33
C ILE A 479 -2.79 7.52 -24.75
N VAL A 480 -1.99 6.47 -24.93
CA VAL A 480 -1.52 6.02 -26.26
C VAL A 480 -2.71 5.71 -27.18
N GLY A 481 -3.74 5.04 -26.66
CA GLY A 481 -4.98 4.76 -27.40
C GLY A 481 -5.70 6.04 -27.85
N GLN A 482 -5.90 6.99 -26.94
CA GLN A 482 -6.56 8.28 -27.23
C GLN A 482 -5.77 9.11 -28.24
N VAL A 483 -4.44 9.15 -28.13
CA VAL A 483 -3.59 9.89 -29.07
C VAL A 483 -3.61 9.22 -30.45
N ASN A 484 -3.62 7.88 -30.52
CA ASN A 484 -3.71 7.15 -31.78
C ASN A 484 -5.06 7.39 -32.49
N GLU A 485 -6.17 7.39 -31.74
CA GLU A 485 -7.49 7.74 -32.29
C GLU A 485 -7.53 9.20 -32.78
N SER A 486 -6.99 10.13 -31.99
CA SER A 486 -6.91 11.55 -32.36
C SER A 486 -6.06 11.78 -33.60
N ALA A 487 -4.92 11.08 -33.74
CA ALA A 487 -4.08 11.13 -34.93
C ALA A 487 -4.82 10.61 -36.16
N GLY A 488 -5.56 9.50 -36.03
CA GLY A 488 -6.40 8.96 -37.09
C GLY A 488 -7.50 9.93 -37.52
N PHE A 489 -8.15 10.60 -36.57
CA PHE A 489 -9.13 11.64 -36.84
C PHE A 489 -8.52 12.82 -37.59
N ILE A 490 -7.41 13.38 -37.09
CA ILE A 490 -6.71 14.50 -37.73
C ILE A 490 -6.26 14.12 -39.15
N ASN A 491 -5.73 12.92 -39.35
CA ASN A 491 -5.33 12.43 -40.66
C ASN A 491 -6.51 12.41 -41.65
N ASN A 492 -7.66 11.87 -41.25
CA ASN A 492 -8.84 11.80 -42.10
C ASN A 492 -9.41 13.19 -42.40
N SER A 493 -9.54 14.06 -41.39
CA SER A 493 -9.99 15.44 -41.58
C SER A 493 -9.04 16.23 -42.48
N SER A 494 -7.73 16.04 -42.34
CA SER A 494 -6.73 16.69 -43.19
C SER A 494 -6.87 16.26 -44.65
N GLN A 495 -7.09 14.97 -44.93
CA GLN A 495 -7.35 14.50 -46.29
C GLN A 495 -8.63 15.08 -46.89
N GLU A 496 -9.68 15.21 -46.07
CA GLU A 496 -10.94 15.83 -46.49
C GLU A 496 -10.77 17.32 -46.79
N ILE A 497 -10.03 18.06 -45.96
CA ILE A 497 -9.72 19.48 -46.19
C ILE A 497 -8.86 19.64 -47.45
N ALA A 498 -7.83 18.81 -47.65
CA ALA A 498 -7.00 18.85 -48.86
C ALA A 498 -7.84 18.60 -50.13
N SER A 499 -8.74 17.61 -50.10
CA SER A 499 -9.67 17.36 -51.20
C SER A 499 -10.65 18.54 -51.42
N GLY A 500 -11.16 19.13 -50.34
CA GLY A 500 -12.05 20.29 -50.40
C GLY A 500 -11.37 21.52 -51.00
N ASN A 501 -10.11 21.76 -50.64
CA ASN A 501 -9.31 22.85 -51.19
C ASN A 501 -8.94 22.63 -52.66
N ASN A 502 -8.64 21.39 -53.08
CA ASN A 502 -8.48 21.08 -54.50
C ASN A 502 -9.76 21.41 -55.30
N ASN A 503 -10.95 21.14 -54.74
CA ASN A 503 -12.20 21.54 -55.37
C ASN A 503 -12.38 23.07 -55.39
N LEU A 504 -12.01 23.76 -54.31
CA LEU A 504 -12.05 25.22 -54.25
C LEU A 504 -11.12 25.86 -55.30
N SER A 505 -9.89 25.36 -55.45
CA SER A 505 -8.95 25.80 -56.48
C SER A 505 -9.54 25.66 -57.87
N GLN A 506 -10.10 24.48 -58.19
CA GLN A 506 -10.75 24.24 -59.49
C GLN A 506 -11.95 25.17 -59.74
N ARG A 507 -12.71 25.51 -58.68
CA ARG A 507 -13.82 26.47 -58.78
C ARG A 507 -13.32 27.90 -58.94
N ALA A 508 -12.23 28.28 -58.29
CA ALA A 508 -11.59 29.58 -58.45
C ALA A 508 -11.08 29.75 -59.88
N GLU A 509 -10.43 28.74 -60.46
CA GLU A 509 -10.03 28.72 -61.89
C GLU A 509 -11.24 28.89 -62.83
N GLN A 510 -12.33 28.16 -62.59
CA GLN A 510 -13.55 28.29 -63.39
C GLN A 510 -14.19 29.69 -63.22
N GLN A 511 -14.14 30.26 -62.02
CA GLN A 511 -14.64 31.59 -61.75
C GLN A 511 -13.80 32.66 -62.46
N ALA A 512 -12.46 32.50 -62.50
CA ALA A 512 -11.57 33.37 -63.24
C ALA A 512 -11.92 33.37 -64.74
N ALA A 513 -12.16 32.18 -65.34
CA ALA A 513 -12.59 32.09 -66.73
C ALA A 513 -13.93 32.81 -67.01
N ASN A 514 -14.89 32.70 -66.09
CA ASN A 514 -16.18 33.39 -66.21
C ASN A 514 -16.03 34.92 -66.04
N LEU A 515 -15.11 35.37 -65.17
CA LEU A 515 -14.80 36.79 -64.99
C LEU A 515 -14.11 37.37 -66.22
N GLU A 516 -13.25 36.60 -66.88
CA GLU A 516 -12.61 36.99 -68.14
C GLU A 516 -13.65 37.20 -69.27
N GLU A 517 -14.63 36.28 -69.39
CA GLU A 517 -15.75 36.43 -70.34
C GLU A 517 -16.65 37.63 -69.99
N THR A 518 -16.87 37.87 -68.69
CA THR A 518 -17.64 39.02 -68.20
C THR A 518 -16.90 40.33 -68.51
N ALA A 519 -15.60 40.39 -68.26
CA ALA A 519 -14.76 41.55 -68.56
C ALA A 519 -14.76 41.85 -70.07
N SER A 520 -14.59 40.85 -70.92
CA SER A 520 -14.69 41.00 -72.38
C SER A 520 -16.07 41.52 -72.81
N SER A 521 -17.14 41.02 -72.20
CA SER A 521 -18.51 41.49 -72.48
C SER A 521 -18.70 42.94 -72.04
N MET A 522 -18.10 43.32 -70.91
CA MET A 522 -18.10 44.69 -70.38
C MET A 522 -17.32 45.66 -71.27
N GLU A 523 -16.17 45.26 -71.83
CA GLU A 523 -15.44 46.07 -72.80
C GLU A 523 -16.28 46.32 -74.08
N GLN A 524 -16.94 45.28 -74.59
CA GLN A 524 -17.83 45.41 -75.74
C GLN A 524 -19.03 46.32 -75.44
N LEU A 525 -19.64 46.19 -74.26
CA LEU A 525 -20.72 47.06 -73.81
C LEU A 525 -20.25 48.51 -73.67
N THR A 526 -19.07 48.74 -73.08
CA THR A 526 -18.46 50.08 -72.94
C THR A 526 -18.30 50.73 -74.32
N SER A 527 -17.77 50.00 -75.29
CA SER A 527 -17.61 50.47 -76.66
C SER A 527 -18.96 50.80 -77.33
N THR A 528 -19.96 49.95 -77.12
CA THR A 528 -21.30 50.15 -77.69
C THR A 528 -22.02 51.36 -77.09
N VAL A 529 -21.96 51.54 -75.77
CA VAL A 529 -22.55 52.69 -75.06
C VAL A 529 -21.86 53.99 -75.46
N LYS A 530 -20.52 53.97 -75.58
CA LYS A 530 -19.76 55.13 -76.07
C LYS A 530 -20.15 55.50 -77.50
N ASN A 531 -20.24 54.53 -78.40
CA ASN A 531 -20.72 54.75 -79.77
C ASN A 531 -22.16 55.29 -79.79
N ASN A 532 -23.04 54.83 -78.91
CA ASN A 532 -24.41 55.35 -78.79
C ASN A 532 -24.43 56.81 -78.35
N ALA A 533 -23.60 57.19 -77.37
CA ALA A 533 -23.46 58.58 -76.93
C ALA A 533 -22.96 59.47 -78.08
N ASP A 534 -21.93 59.03 -78.82
CA ASP A 534 -21.39 59.76 -79.97
C ASP A 534 -22.41 59.89 -81.10
N ASN A 535 -23.14 58.82 -81.41
CA ASN A 535 -24.21 58.81 -82.41
C ASN A 535 -25.37 59.73 -82.02
N ALA A 536 -25.75 59.74 -80.73
CA ALA A 536 -26.75 60.66 -80.23
C ALA A 536 -26.29 62.12 -80.37
N GLN A 537 -25.04 62.42 -80.02
CA GLN A 537 -24.49 63.76 -80.19
C GLN A 537 -24.48 64.22 -81.67
N GLN A 538 -24.14 63.32 -82.59
CA GLN A 538 -24.22 63.57 -84.03
C GLN A 538 -25.66 63.78 -84.50
N ALA A 539 -26.59 62.92 -84.09
CA ALA A 539 -28.01 63.04 -84.43
C ALA A 539 -28.62 64.35 -83.92
N ASN A 540 -28.22 64.81 -82.73
CA ASN A 540 -28.66 66.10 -82.18
C ASN A 540 -28.17 67.29 -83.02
N THR A 541 -26.93 67.20 -83.53
CA THR A 541 -26.36 68.21 -84.43
C THR A 541 -27.12 68.26 -85.76
N VAL A 542 -27.42 67.09 -86.33
CA VAL A 542 -28.22 66.98 -87.57
C VAL A 542 -29.64 67.50 -87.36
N ALA A 543 -30.30 67.14 -86.25
CA ALA A 543 -31.63 67.63 -85.91
C ALA A 543 -31.64 69.16 -85.75
N THR A 544 -30.64 69.74 -85.10
CA THR A 544 -30.50 71.20 -84.97
C THR A 544 -30.36 71.88 -86.32
N THR A 545 -29.54 71.30 -87.21
CA THR A 545 -29.35 71.81 -88.58
C THR A 545 -30.63 71.71 -89.41
N ALA A 546 -31.34 70.57 -89.34
CA ALA A 546 -32.61 70.37 -90.02
C ALA A 546 -33.70 71.33 -89.51
N ARG A 547 -33.73 71.60 -88.20
CA ARG A 547 -34.63 72.59 -87.60
C ARG A 547 -34.37 73.98 -88.15
N GLN A 548 -33.09 74.41 -88.17
CA GLN A 548 -32.69 75.71 -88.71
C GLN A 548 -33.06 75.86 -90.19
N LEU A 549 -32.89 74.80 -90.99
CA LEU A 549 -33.25 74.81 -92.40
C LEU A 549 -34.77 74.89 -92.60
N ALA A 550 -35.54 74.18 -91.77
CA ALA A 550 -37.00 74.24 -91.80
C ALA A 550 -37.54 75.61 -91.35
N GLU A 551 -36.93 76.24 -90.34
CA GLU A 551 -37.23 77.63 -89.93
C GLU A 551 -36.97 78.61 -91.08
N THR A 552 -35.80 78.50 -91.72
CA THR A 552 -35.44 79.32 -92.89
C THR A 552 -36.41 79.08 -94.07
N GLY A 553 -36.81 77.83 -94.31
CA GLY A 553 -37.82 77.48 -95.31
C GLY A 553 -39.19 78.09 -94.98
N GLY A 554 -39.56 78.13 -93.70
CA GLY A 554 -40.76 78.79 -93.22
C GLY A 554 -40.77 80.29 -93.51
N ASP A 555 -39.62 80.96 -93.32
CA ASP A 555 -39.47 82.38 -93.66
C ASP A 555 -39.62 82.63 -95.17
N VAL A 556 -39.04 81.78 -96.02
CA VAL A 556 -39.20 81.87 -97.49
C VAL A 556 -40.66 81.69 -97.89
N VAL A 557 -41.36 80.72 -97.31
CA VAL A 557 -42.80 80.51 -97.56
C VAL A 557 -43.62 81.71 -97.11
N LYS A 558 -43.30 82.32 -95.95
CA LYS A 558 -43.95 83.55 -95.47
C LYS A 558 -43.76 84.71 -96.46
N SER A 559 -42.57 84.89 -97.01
CA SER A 559 -42.33 85.86 -98.09
C SER A 559 -43.13 85.53 -99.36
N ALA A 560 -43.26 84.25 -99.72
CA ALA A 560 -44.05 83.81 -100.87
C ALA A 560 -45.56 84.06 -100.68
N VAL A 561 -46.10 83.87 -99.46
CA VAL A 561 -47.50 84.25 -99.14
C VAL A 561 -47.71 85.74 -99.36
N SER A 562 -46.83 86.59 -98.82
CA SER A 562 -46.90 88.04 -99.02
C SER A 562 -46.89 88.43 -100.49
N ALA A 563 -46.01 87.83 -101.29
CA ALA A 563 -45.96 88.08 -102.73
C ALA A 563 -47.24 87.62 -103.46
N MET A 564 -47.82 86.47 -103.07
CA MET A 564 -49.08 85.99 -103.63
C MET A 564 -50.28 86.88 -103.26
N GLU A 565 -50.30 87.44 -102.05
CA GLU A 565 -51.30 88.42 -101.62
C GLU A 565 -51.20 89.71 -102.44
N GLU A 566 -49.99 90.21 -102.67
CA GLU A 566 -49.75 91.36 -103.56
C GLU A 566 -50.20 91.10 -105.00
N ILE A 567 -49.92 89.90 -105.55
CA ILE A 567 -50.38 89.48 -106.89
C ILE A 567 -51.91 89.39 -106.92
N ASN A 568 -52.54 88.86 -105.87
CA ASN A 568 -53.99 88.77 -105.77
C ASN A 568 -54.63 90.17 -105.78
N ALA A 569 -54.09 91.09 -104.98
CA ALA A 569 -54.52 92.49 -104.93
C ALA A 569 -54.35 93.17 -106.30
N SER A 570 -53.19 92.99 -106.95
CA SER A 570 -52.92 93.54 -108.28
C SER A 570 -53.89 92.98 -109.34
N SER A 571 -54.16 91.67 -109.30
CA SER A 571 -55.08 91.02 -110.24
C SER A 571 -56.52 91.50 -110.08
N ASN A 572 -56.99 91.70 -108.83
CA ASN A 572 -58.30 92.32 -108.56
C ASN A 572 -58.35 93.76 -109.07
N LYS A 573 -57.26 94.53 -108.90
CA LYS A 573 -57.17 95.90 -109.43
C LYS A 573 -57.24 95.93 -110.96
N ILE A 574 -56.59 94.99 -111.63
CA ILE A 574 -56.70 94.84 -113.09
C ILE A 574 -58.16 94.49 -113.47
N ALA A 575 -58.81 93.58 -112.74
CA ALA A 575 -60.21 93.23 -113.01
C ALA A 575 -61.16 94.44 -112.92
N GLU A 576 -60.95 95.33 -111.94
CA GLU A 576 -61.67 96.60 -111.82
C GLU A 576 -61.43 97.50 -113.03
N ILE A 577 -60.17 97.67 -113.45
CA ILE A 577 -59.81 98.51 -114.62
C ILE A 577 -60.44 97.97 -115.90
N ILE A 578 -60.41 96.65 -116.13
CA ILE A 578 -61.07 96.04 -117.28
C ILE A 578 -62.59 96.27 -117.24
N GLY A 579 -63.20 96.25 -116.04
CA GLY A 579 -64.60 96.62 -115.85
C GLY A 579 -64.91 98.05 -116.31
N VAL A 580 -64.04 99.01 -115.97
CA VAL A 580 -64.17 100.40 -116.45
C VAL A 580 -63.99 100.49 -117.97
N ILE A 581 -63.06 99.72 -118.56
CA ILE A 581 -62.86 99.70 -120.02
C ILE A 581 -64.10 99.15 -120.75
N ASP A 582 -64.72 98.09 -120.23
CA ASP A 582 -65.98 97.54 -120.76
C ASP A 582 -67.11 98.57 -120.70
N GLU A 583 -67.21 99.32 -119.59
CA GLU A 583 -68.17 100.42 -119.44
C GLU A 583 -67.91 101.56 -120.45
N ILE A 584 -66.65 101.97 -120.64
CA ILE A 584 -66.27 102.98 -121.65
C ILE A 584 -66.61 102.49 -123.06
N ALA A 585 -66.35 101.22 -123.37
CA ALA A 585 -66.69 100.63 -124.66
C ALA A 585 -68.21 100.62 -124.88
N PHE A 586 -69.01 100.28 -123.86
CA PHE A 586 -70.46 100.34 -123.92
C PHE A 586 -70.98 101.78 -124.14
N GLN A 587 -70.47 102.76 -123.39
CA GLN A 587 -70.82 104.17 -123.56
C GLN A 587 -70.42 104.69 -124.95
N THR A 588 -69.25 104.31 -125.46
CA THR A 588 -68.78 104.67 -126.80
C THR A 588 -69.67 104.07 -127.89
N ASN A 589 -70.11 102.82 -127.73
CA ASN A 589 -71.05 102.17 -128.64
C ASN A 589 -72.42 102.88 -128.66
N LEU A 590 -72.92 103.37 -127.50
CA LEU A 590 -74.15 104.17 -127.43
C LEU A 590 -73.99 105.56 -128.07
N LEU A 591 -72.86 106.24 -127.83
CA LEU A 591 -72.55 107.53 -128.46
C LEU A 591 -72.45 107.39 -129.99
N ALA A 592 -71.80 106.33 -130.47
CA ALA A 592 -71.66 106.02 -131.89
C ALA A 592 -73.01 105.64 -132.53
N LEU A 593 -73.89 104.96 -131.80
CA LEU A 593 -75.27 104.71 -132.23
C LEU A 593 -76.04 106.04 -132.37
N ASN A 594 -75.98 106.91 -131.37
CA ASN A 594 -76.62 108.23 -131.41
C ASN A 594 -76.08 109.07 -132.58
N ALA A 595 -74.77 109.08 -132.80
CA ALA A 595 -74.13 109.77 -133.92
C ALA A 595 -74.53 109.17 -135.28
N SER A 596 -74.65 107.84 -135.39
CA SER A 596 -75.12 107.17 -136.62
C SER A 596 -76.57 107.53 -136.95
N VAL A 597 -77.43 107.65 -135.93
CA VAL A 597 -78.83 108.07 -136.08
C VAL A 597 -78.92 109.53 -136.50
N GLU A 598 -78.17 110.43 -135.86
CA GLU A 598 -78.18 111.85 -136.21
C GLU A 598 -77.56 112.10 -137.61
N ALA A 599 -76.55 111.32 -138.00
CA ALA A 599 -76.00 111.33 -139.34
C ALA A 599 -77.02 110.84 -140.39
N ALA A 600 -77.83 109.83 -140.08
CA ALA A 600 -78.93 109.40 -140.95
C ALA A 600 -80.03 110.47 -141.07
N ARG A 601 -80.24 111.25 -140.00
CA ARG A 601 -81.20 112.37 -139.94
C ARG A 601 -80.78 113.58 -140.79
N ALA A 602 -79.48 113.81 -140.94
CA ALA A 602 -78.89 114.88 -141.74
C ALA A 602 -78.86 114.61 -143.27
N GLY A 603 -79.34 113.45 -143.73
CA GLY A 603 -79.44 113.11 -145.16
C GLY A 603 -78.09 113.02 -145.88
N GLU A 604 -78.00 113.51 -147.14
CA GLU A 604 -76.79 113.43 -147.97
C GLU A 604 -75.53 114.07 -147.32
N GLN A 605 -75.70 115.11 -146.48
CA GLN A 605 -74.59 115.78 -145.80
C GLN A 605 -74.00 114.95 -144.63
N GLY A 606 -74.75 113.97 -144.12
CA GLY A 606 -74.35 113.12 -142.99
C GLY A 606 -73.63 111.82 -143.39
N ARG A 607 -73.53 111.50 -144.69
CA ARG A 607 -72.97 110.22 -145.17
C ARG A 607 -71.56 109.92 -144.64
N GLY A 608 -70.66 110.89 -144.66
CA GLY A 608 -69.30 110.73 -144.12
C GLY A 608 -69.28 110.47 -142.62
N PHE A 609 -70.12 111.20 -141.86
CA PHE A 609 -70.26 111.01 -140.41
C PHE A 609 -70.88 109.66 -140.05
N SER A 610 -71.84 109.15 -140.85
CA SER A 610 -72.46 107.84 -140.62
C SER A 610 -71.46 106.69 -140.76
N VAL A 611 -70.54 106.77 -141.73
CA VAL A 611 -69.47 105.78 -141.90
C VAL A 611 -68.51 105.81 -140.70
N VAL A 612 -68.07 107.01 -140.28
CA VAL A 612 -67.21 107.16 -139.10
C VAL A 612 -67.90 106.66 -137.84
N ALA A 613 -69.18 106.99 -137.64
CA ALA A 613 -69.95 106.53 -136.49
C ALA A 613 -70.16 105.01 -136.48
N THR A 614 -70.35 104.37 -137.65
CA THR A 614 -70.41 102.91 -137.77
C THR A 614 -69.06 102.26 -137.44
N GLU A 615 -67.95 102.86 -137.89
CA GLU A 615 -66.61 102.35 -137.60
C GLU A 615 -66.24 102.49 -136.11
N VAL A 616 -66.58 103.63 -135.48
CA VAL A 616 -66.44 103.84 -134.03
C VAL A 616 -67.29 102.84 -133.25
N ARG A 617 -68.50 102.54 -133.74
CA ARG A 617 -69.38 101.54 -133.13
C ARG A 617 -68.79 100.14 -133.22
N ASN A 618 -68.28 99.73 -134.38
CA ASN A 618 -67.60 98.45 -134.57
C ASN A 618 -66.34 98.34 -133.68
N LEU A 619 -65.56 99.42 -133.56
CA LEU A 619 -64.39 99.47 -132.68
C LEU A 619 -64.78 99.35 -131.20
N ALA A 620 -65.87 100.02 -130.79
CA ALA A 620 -66.40 99.93 -129.44
C ALA A 620 -66.92 98.52 -129.12
N GLN A 621 -67.62 97.85 -130.05
CA GLN A 621 -68.02 96.45 -129.89
C GLN A 621 -66.82 95.50 -129.80
N ARG A 622 -65.80 95.69 -130.64
CA ARG A 622 -64.54 94.92 -130.56
C ARG A 622 -63.83 95.14 -129.22
N SER A 623 -63.83 96.38 -128.71
CA SER A 623 -63.24 96.72 -127.41
C SER A 623 -64.00 96.08 -126.24
N ALA A 624 -65.34 96.06 -126.29
CA ALA A 624 -66.17 95.39 -125.29
C ALA A 624 -65.93 93.86 -125.29
N THR A 625 -65.86 93.22 -126.46
CA THR A 625 -65.55 91.79 -126.56
C THR A 625 -64.15 91.48 -125.99
N ALA A 626 -63.13 92.26 -126.36
CA ALA A 626 -61.76 92.10 -125.84
C ALA A 626 -61.68 92.35 -124.33
N ALA A 627 -62.42 93.33 -123.80
CA ALA A 627 -62.53 93.59 -122.37
C ALA A 627 -63.21 92.41 -121.64
N LYS A 628 -64.27 91.84 -122.21
CA LYS A 628 -64.95 90.66 -121.66
C LYS A 628 -64.04 89.42 -121.61
N GLU A 629 -63.32 89.14 -122.69
CA GLU A 629 -62.32 88.05 -122.74
C GLU A 629 -61.20 88.28 -121.72
N SER A 630 -60.68 89.51 -121.63
CA SER A 630 -59.67 89.88 -120.62
C SER A 630 -60.19 89.71 -119.20
N LYS A 631 -61.46 90.08 -118.95
CA LYS A 631 -62.11 89.92 -117.64
C LYS A 631 -62.21 88.45 -117.25
N GLU A 632 -62.59 87.58 -118.16
CA GLU A 632 -62.66 86.13 -117.92
C GLU A 632 -61.27 85.54 -117.63
N LEU A 633 -60.24 85.93 -118.38
CA LEU A 633 -58.85 85.51 -118.14
C LEU A 633 -58.32 86.01 -116.79
N ILE A 634 -58.61 87.26 -116.41
CA ILE A 634 -58.21 87.82 -115.12
C ILE A 634 -58.98 87.16 -113.97
N GLN A 635 -60.29 86.90 -114.10
CA GLN A 635 -61.05 86.16 -113.10
C GLN A 635 -60.49 84.75 -112.89
N THR A 636 -60.15 84.06 -113.98
CA THR A 636 -59.47 82.75 -113.91
C THR A 636 -58.11 82.88 -113.21
N SER A 637 -57.35 83.93 -113.51
CA SER A 637 -56.05 84.19 -112.88
C SER A 637 -56.18 84.48 -111.37
N VAL A 638 -57.17 85.28 -110.95
CA VAL A 638 -57.47 85.56 -109.53
C VAL A 638 -57.81 84.25 -108.79
N GLN A 639 -58.61 83.38 -109.40
CA GLN A 639 -58.93 82.08 -108.81
C GLN A 639 -57.68 81.20 -108.66
N LYS A 640 -56.83 81.13 -109.70
CA LYS A 640 -55.57 80.37 -109.66
C LYS A 640 -54.59 80.91 -108.62
N VAL A 641 -54.46 82.24 -108.50
CA VAL A 641 -53.63 82.88 -107.47
C VAL A 641 -54.17 82.55 -106.08
N ARG A 642 -55.49 82.65 -105.85
CA ARG A 642 -56.10 82.30 -104.57
C ARG A 642 -55.83 80.85 -104.14
N SER A 643 -56.00 79.90 -105.07
CA SER A 643 -55.62 78.50 -104.80
C SER A 643 -54.11 78.34 -104.56
N GLY A 644 -53.27 79.11 -105.25
CA GLY A 644 -51.83 79.17 -105.00
C GLY A 644 -51.51 79.68 -103.59
N THR A 645 -52.15 80.77 -103.14
CA THR A 645 -52.01 81.31 -101.78
C THR A 645 -52.42 80.28 -100.73
N GLU A 646 -53.48 79.50 -100.98
CA GLU A 646 -53.93 78.43 -100.09
C GLU A 646 -52.87 77.32 -99.95
N PHE A 647 -52.32 76.81 -101.06
CA PHE A 647 -51.26 75.79 -101.02
C PHE A 647 -49.97 76.29 -100.35
N VAL A 648 -49.59 77.55 -100.56
CA VAL A 648 -48.41 78.14 -99.92
C VAL A 648 -48.62 78.30 -98.41
N ASN A 649 -49.82 78.70 -97.97
CA ASN A 649 -50.18 78.74 -96.56
C ASN A 649 -50.18 77.33 -95.92
N GLU A 650 -50.74 76.33 -96.60
CA GLU A 650 -50.71 74.95 -96.15
C GLU A 650 -49.26 74.43 -96.01
N THR A 651 -48.41 74.74 -96.99
CA THR A 651 -46.97 74.43 -96.96
C THR A 651 -46.28 75.07 -95.74
N GLY A 652 -46.63 76.32 -95.41
CA GLY A 652 -46.09 77.02 -94.23
C GLY A 652 -46.51 76.35 -92.91
N LYS A 653 -47.75 75.87 -92.83
CA LYS A 653 -48.24 75.10 -91.68
C LYS A 653 -47.48 73.76 -91.56
N SER A 654 -47.30 73.03 -92.66
CA SER A 654 -46.52 71.78 -92.65
C SER A 654 -45.08 71.99 -92.21
N LEU A 655 -44.42 73.08 -92.63
CA LEU A 655 -43.07 73.41 -92.16
C LEU A 655 -43.03 73.70 -90.66
N THR A 656 -44.05 74.38 -90.12
CA THR A 656 -44.17 74.62 -88.67
C THR A 656 -44.32 73.30 -87.89
N GLU A 657 -45.11 72.36 -88.41
CA GLU A 657 -45.24 71.01 -87.83
C GLU A 657 -43.92 70.22 -87.91
N ILE A 658 -43.16 70.34 -89.01
CA ILE A 658 -41.82 69.75 -89.15
C ILE A 658 -40.86 70.33 -88.10
N VAL A 659 -40.81 71.65 -87.92
CA VAL A 659 -39.95 72.30 -86.91
C VAL A 659 -40.26 71.76 -85.52
N SER A 660 -41.55 71.63 -85.17
CA SER A 660 -41.99 71.03 -83.90
C SER A 660 -41.58 69.56 -83.77
N GLY A 661 -41.75 68.77 -84.84
CA GLY A 661 -41.35 67.37 -84.87
C GLY A 661 -39.84 67.17 -84.71
N VAL A 662 -39.02 67.95 -85.42
CA VAL A 662 -37.56 67.91 -85.33
C VAL A 662 -37.08 68.37 -83.96
N LYS A 663 -37.74 69.36 -83.34
CA LYS A 663 -37.46 69.74 -81.95
C LYS A 663 -37.65 68.55 -81.00
N LYS A 664 -38.78 67.83 -81.11
CA LYS A 664 -39.05 66.65 -80.28
C LYS A 664 -38.02 65.53 -80.50
N VAL A 665 -37.54 65.34 -81.73
CA VAL A 665 -36.44 64.41 -82.01
C VAL A 665 -35.16 64.86 -81.30
N GLY A 666 -34.81 66.15 -81.35
CA GLY A 666 -33.66 66.70 -80.62
C GLY A 666 -33.74 66.46 -79.11
N ASP A 667 -34.91 66.68 -78.51
CA ASP A 667 -35.14 66.46 -77.07
C ASP A 667 -34.90 64.98 -76.69
N ILE A 668 -35.46 64.02 -77.44
CA ILE A 668 -35.25 62.58 -77.22
C ILE A 668 -33.78 62.19 -77.37
N VAL A 669 -33.09 62.74 -78.38
CA VAL A 669 -31.68 62.43 -78.62
C VAL A 669 -30.80 62.97 -77.50
N ALA A 670 -31.13 64.15 -76.94
CA ALA A 670 -30.43 64.68 -75.77
C ALA A 670 -30.63 63.80 -74.53
N GLU A 671 -31.83 63.26 -74.31
CA GLU A 671 -32.09 62.27 -73.26
C GLU A 671 -31.27 60.98 -73.46
N ILE A 672 -31.19 60.47 -74.70
CA ILE A 672 -30.36 59.29 -75.02
C ILE A 672 -28.88 59.56 -74.74
N ALA A 673 -28.36 60.73 -75.10
CA ALA A 673 -26.97 61.10 -74.83
C ALA A 673 -26.69 61.16 -73.32
N SER A 674 -27.59 61.77 -72.54
CA SER A 674 -27.48 61.83 -71.08
C SER A 674 -27.54 60.45 -70.45
N ALA A 675 -28.51 59.61 -70.84
CA ALA A 675 -28.64 58.24 -70.34
C ALA A 675 -27.44 57.37 -70.72
N SER A 676 -26.88 57.55 -71.91
CA SER A 676 -25.68 56.82 -72.36
C SER A 676 -24.44 57.23 -71.56
N ALA A 677 -24.30 58.51 -71.21
CA ALA A 677 -23.21 58.98 -70.36
C ALA A 677 -23.31 58.39 -68.94
N GLU A 678 -24.51 58.34 -68.36
CA GLU A 678 -24.75 57.72 -67.06
C GLU A 678 -24.49 56.20 -67.10
N GLN A 679 -24.92 55.51 -68.16
CA GLN A 679 -24.60 54.10 -68.38
C GLN A 679 -23.09 53.86 -68.48
N SER A 680 -22.35 54.72 -69.18
CA SER A 680 -20.90 54.61 -69.27
C SER A 680 -20.24 54.69 -67.89
N GLN A 681 -20.70 55.61 -67.04
CA GLN A 681 -20.20 55.73 -65.66
C GLN A 681 -20.57 54.52 -64.80
N GLY A 682 -21.80 54.00 -64.93
CA GLY A 682 -22.21 52.78 -64.24
C GLY A 682 -21.39 51.54 -64.67
N ILE A 683 -21.10 51.42 -65.97
CA ILE A 683 -20.26 50.35 -66.52
C ILE A 683 -18.81 50.44 -65.99
N GLU A 684 -18.26 51.65 -65.83
CA GLU A 684 -16.93 51.85 -65.23
C GLU A 684 -16.88 51.34 -63.78
N GLN A 685 -17.92 51.59 -62.98
CA GLN A 685 -18.03 51.05 -61.62
C GLN A 685 -18.13 49.52 -61.60
N VAL A 686 -18.91 48.93 -62.52
CA VAL A 686 -18.99 47.48 -62.64
C VAL A 686 -17.64 46.89 -63.06
N ASN A 687 -16.89 47.56 -63.94
CA ASN A 687 -15.56 47.12 -64.35
C ASN A 687 -14.58 47.09 -63.15
N GLN A 688 -14.59 48.12 -62.30
CA GLN A 688 -13.82 48.13 -61.05
C GLN A 688 -14.20 46.96 -60.13
N ALA A 689 -15.50 46.66 -59.99
CA ALA A 689 -15.96 45.53 -59.19
C ALA A 689 -15.52 44.18 -59.76
N VAL A 690 -15.54 44.01 -61.10
CA VAL A 690 -15.05 42.81 -61.78
C VAL A 690 -13.54 42.64 -61.56
N SER A 691 -12.76 43.73 -61.66
CA SER A 691 -11.32 43.70 -61.38
C SER A 691 -11.03 43.29 -59.92
N GLN A 692 -11.81 43.78 -58.96
CA GLN A 692 -11.66 43.38 -57.56
C GLN A 692 -12.07 41.92 -57.32
N MET A 693 -13.11 41.45 -58.01
CA MET A 693 -13.49 40.03 -57.98
C MET A 693 -12.40 39.14 -58.55
N ASP A 694 -11.69 39.58 -59.60
CA ASP A 694 -10.57 38.82 -60.18
C ASP A 694 -9.42 38.69 -59.17
N GLU A 695 -9.04 39.79 -58.52
CA GLU A 695 -8.00 39.77 -57.47
C GLU A 695 -8.35 38.81 -56.32
N ILE A 696 -9.59 38.88 -55.81
CA ILE A 696 -10.08 37.94 -54.78
C ILE A 696 -10.11 36.50 -55.30
N THR A 697 -10.46 36.29 -56.58
CA THR A 697 -10.49 34.95 -57.18
C THR A 697 -9.10 34.34 -57.26
N GLN A 698 -8.09 35.13 -57.65
CA GLN A 698 -6.69 34.71 -57.65
C GLN A 698 -6.18 34.43 -56.22
N GLN A 699 -6.51 35.28 -55.25
CA GLN A 699 -6.18 35.04 -53.84
C GLN A 699 -6.84 33.76 -53.31
N ASN A 700 -8.10 33.50 -53.67
CA ASN A 700 -8.79 32.27 -53.27
C ASN A 700 -8.13 31.02 -53.86
N ALA A 701 -7.64 31.08 -55.11
CA ALA A 701 -6.89 29.98 -55.70
C ALA A 701 -5.58 29.73 -54.94
N ALA A 702 -4.81 30.79 -54.68
CA ALA A 702 -3.56 30.70 -53.91
C ALA A 702 -3.77 30.19 -52.48
N LEU A 703 -4.79 30.70 -51.78
CA LEU A 703 -5.17 30.24 -50.44
C LEU A 703 -5.62 28.77 -50.44
N ALA A 704 -6.36 28.34 -51.48
CA ALA A 704 -6.76 26.95 -51.63
C ALA A 704 -5.53 26.04 -51.80
N GLU A 705 -4.55 26.41 -52.63
CA GLU A 705 -3.30 25.67 -52.77
C GLU A 705 -2.51 25.60 -51.45
N GLN A 706 -2.33 26.74 -50.77
CA GLN A 706 -1.64 26.82 -49.48
C GLN A 706 -2.31 25.95 -48.41
N ALA A 707 -3.64 26.04 -48.30
CA ALA A 707 -4.39 25.27 -47.32
C ALA A 707 -4.38 23.77 -47.67
N SER A 708 -4.40 23.40 -48.95
CA SER A 708 -4.21 22.01 -49.40
C SER A 708 -2.83 21.48 -48.98
N ALA A 709 -1.76 22.24 -49.23
CA ALA A 709 -0.40 21.87 -48.83
C ALA A 709 -0.26 21.73 -47.29
N ALA A 710 -0.85 22.65 -46.53
CA ALA A 710 -0.87 22.58 -45.07
C ALA A 710 -1.61 21.33 -44.56
N SER A 711 -2.74 20.98 -45.18
CA SER A 711 -3.47 19.75 -44.87
C SER A 711 -2.69 18.48 -45.21
N VAL A 712 -1.97 18.44 -46.34
CA VAL A 712 -1.07 17.31 -46.64
C VAL A 712 0.01 17.17 -45.58
N SER A 713 0.65 18.28 -45.18
CA SER A 713 1.63 18.27 -44.09
C SER A 713 1.04 17.79 -42.77
N MET A 714 -0.18 18.20 -42.42
CA MET A 714 -0.88 17.74 -41.22
C MET A 714 -1.23 16.24 -41.27
N SER A 715 -1.57 15.71 -42.45
CA SER A 715 -1.75 14.28 -42.68
C SER A 715 -0.43 13.52 -42.48
N ASP A 716 0.68 14.04 -43.01
CA ASP A 716 2.01 13.45 -42.83
C ASP A 716 2.45 13.45 -41.36
N GLN A 717 2.25 14.55 -40.63
CA GLN A 717 2.53 14.62 -39.18
C GLN A 717 1.68 13.63 -38.40
N SER A 718 0.40 13.47 -38.76
CA SER A 718 -0.49 12.52 -38.10
C SER A 718 -0.07 11.07 -38.36
N ASN A 719 0.33 10.75 -39.60
CA ASN A 719 0.90 9.44 -39.94
C ASN A 719 2.21 9.18 -39.20
N ASN A 720 3.08 10.18 -39.07
CA ASN A 720 4.30 10.07 -38.27
C ASN A 720 3.96 9.78 -36.80
N MET A 721 2.96 10.46 -36.24
CA MET A 721 2.51 10.21 -34.87
C MET A 721 1.98 8.78 -34.69
N ILE A 722 1.16 8.28 -35.62
CA ILE A 722 0.70 6.88 -35.64
C ILE A 722 1.91 5.93 -35.70
N GLN A 723 2.91 6.23 -36.54
CA GLN A 723 4.11 5.42 -36.66
C GLN A 723 4.95 5.42 -35.39
N LEU A 724 5.11 6.56 -34.71
CA LEU A 724 5.80 6.65 -33.41
C LEU A 724 5.05 5.86 -32.34
N LEU A 725 3.73 5.94 -32.32
CA LEU A 725 2.89 5.19 -31.39
C LEU A 725 2.87 3.69 -31.69
N SER A 726 3.18 3.25 -32.91
CA SER A 726 3.25 1.82 -33.24
C SER A 726 4.35 1.07 -32.49
N PHE A 727 5.31 1.78 -31.88
CA PHE A 727 6.23 1.22 -30.88
C PHE A 727 5.48 0.63 -29.69
N PHE A 728 4.40 1.28 -29.24
CA PHE A 728 3.60 0.83 -28.13
C PHE A 728 2.57 -0.22 -28.56
N LYS A 729 2.73 -1.43 -28.03
CA LYS A 729 1.72 -2.48 -28.09
C LYS A 729 0.78 -2.28 -26.91
N ALA A 730 -0.23 -1.45 -27.10
CA ALA A 730 -1.40 -1.46 -26.23
C ALA A 730 -2.18 -2.73 -26.56
N GLY A 731 -2.39 -3.61 -25.58
CA GLY A 731 -3.01 -4.92 -25.78
C GLY A 731 -4.33 -4.70 -26.48
N GLY A 732 -4.42 -5.21 -27.71
CA GLY A 732 -5.56 -5.02 -28.58
C GLY A 732 -6.78 -5.73 -28.03
N GLY A 733 -7.39 -5.16 -27.00
CA GLY A 733 -8.83 -5.09 -26.96
C GLY A 733 -9.23 -4.27 -28.17
N ALA A 734 -9.69 -4.95 -29.21
CA ALA A 734 -10.68 -4.37 -30.09
C ALA A 734 -11.77 -3.80 -29.18
N VAL A 735 -11.65 -2.51 -28.84
CA VAL A 735 -12.81 -1.70 -28.52
C VAL A 735 -13.59 -1.78 -29.81
N THR A 736 -14.50 -2.75 -29.81
CA THR A 736 -15.50 -2.89 -30.84
C THR A 736 -16.15 -1.54 -30.81
N ALA A 737 -15.82 -0.70 -31.79
CA ALA A 737 -16.52 0.53 -32.00
C ALA A 737 -17.99 0.10 -32.07
N GLN A 738 -18.72 0.32 -30.99
CA GLN A 738 -20.16 0.37 -31.02
C GLN A 738 -20.42 1.58 -31.90
N GLN A 739 -20.45 1.33 -33.21
CA GLN A 739 -21.18 2.12 -34.17
C GLN A 739 -22.62 2.11 -33.68
N THR A 740 -22.94 3.02 -32.76
CA THR A 740 -24.29 3.56 -32.64
C THR A 740 -24.61 4.13 -34.00
N SER A 741 -25.30 3.29 -34.76
CA SER A 741 -25.77 3.55 -36.10
C SER A 741 -26.79 4.69 -36.01
N TYR A 742 -26.33 5.93 -36.07
CA TYR A 742 -27.17 6.99 -36.59
C TYR A 742 -27.27 6.78 -38.10
N SER A 743 -28.36 6.15 -38.49
CA SER A 743 -28.85 6.09 -39.86
C SER A 743 -29.03 7.51 -40.40
N ALA A 744 -28.00 8.06 -41.04
CA ALA A 744 -28.15 9.10 -42.04
C ALA A 744 -28.19 8.42 -43.42
N GLN A 745 -29.35 8.52 -44.08
CA GLN A 745 -29.57 7.98 -45.43
C GLN A 745 -28.54 8.52 -46.43
N PRO A 746 -28.07 7.71 -47.40
CA PRO A 746 -27.32 8.23 -48.53
C PRO A 746 -28.28 8.94 -49.48
N VAL A 747 -28.14 10.26 -49.63
CA VAL A 747 -28.71 10.97 -50.77
C VAL A 747 -27.96 10.50 -52.02
N LYS A 748 -28.67 9.78 -52.88
CA LYS A 748 -28.18 9.39 -54.21
C LYS A 748 -27.86 10.65 -55.01
N SER A 749 -26.58 10.90 -55.28
CA SER A 749 -26.18 11.78 -56.37
C SER A 749 -26.08 10.96 -57.65
N THR A 750 -27.14 11.03 -58.47
CA THR A 750 -27.11 10.65 -59.87
C THR A 750 -26.45 11.75 -60.68
N ALA A 751 -25.23 11.51 -61.18
CA ALA A 751 -24.71 12.20 -62.36
C ALA A 751 -23.67 11.28 -63.04
N GLU A 752 -24.10 10.66 -64.13
CA GLU A 752 -23.24 9.92 -65.06
C GLU A 752 -22.19 10.83 -65.69
N ARG A 753 -20.93 10.35 -65.75
CA ARG A 753 -19.89 10.88 -66.64
C ARG A 753 -20.14 10.42 -68.08
N PRO A 754 -20.17 11.31 -69.09
CA PRO A 754 -19.97 10.89 -70.46
C PRO A 754 -18.47 10.70 -70.72
N LYS A 755 -18.10 9.52 -71.22
CA LYS A 755 -16.77 9.25 -71.78
C LYS A 755 -16.70 9.86 -73.18
N SER A 756 -15.96 10.95 -73.35
CA SER A 756 -15.45 11.38 -74.67
C SER A 756 -13.93 11.44 -74.65
N LYS A 757 -13.31 10.75 -75.62
CA LYS A 757 -11.87 10.77 -75.88
C LYS A 757 -11.49 12.13 -76.49
N PRO A 758 -10.38 12.77 -76.10
CA PRO A 758 -9.83 13.86 -76.87
C PRO A 758 -8.82 13.34 -77.91
N THR A 759 -9.10 13.62 -79.18
CA THR A 759 -8.14 13.56 -80.27
C THR A 759 -7.24 14.78 -80.18
N ARG A 760 -5.95 14.59 -79.92
CA ARG A 760 -4.93 15.64 -79.85
C ARG A 760 -4.43 15.96 -81.27
N VAL A 761 -4.72 17.17 -81.76
CA VAL A 761 -4.01 17.79 -82.89
C VAL A 761 -2.83 18.56 -82.32
N ALA A 762 -1.62 18.25 -82.81
CA ALA A 762 -0.38 18.88 -82.37
C ALA A 762 -0.05 20.11 -83.24
N ILE A 763 0.25 21.24 -82.60
CA ILE A 763 0.96 22.38 -83.19
C ILE A 763 2.15 22.68 -82.25
N PRO A 764 3.37 22.91 -82.77
CA PRO A 764 4.56 23.09 -81.93
C PRO A 764 4.87 24.58 -81.68
N ALA A 765 5.24 24.93 -80.44
CA ALA A 765 5.89 26.19 -80.08
C ALA A 765 6.89 25.89 -78.94
N GLN A 766 8.19 25.90 -79.22
CA GLN A 766 9.15 27.01 -79.00
C GLN A 766 9.37 27.37 -77.53
N GLN A 767 10.60 27.12 -77.10
CA GLN A 767 11.17 27.41 -75.78
C GLN A 767 11.74 28.84 -75.76
N PRO A 768 11.60 29.57 -74.64
CA PRO A 768 12.73 30.40 -74.24
C PRO A 768 13.05 30.36 -72.73
N ALA A 769 14.36 30.25 -72.49
CA ALA A 769 15.22 30.79 -71.45
C ALA A 769 14.66 31.20 -70.06
N ALA A 770 15.29 30.60 -69.04
CA ALA A 770 15.27 31.04 -67.65
C ALA A 770 16.03 32.38 -67.49
N ASN A 771 15.42 33.32 -66.78
CA ASN A 771 16.12 34.40 -66.08
C ASN A 771 15.98 34.13 -64.57
N GLU A 772 17.09 33.78 -63.93
CA GLU A 772 17.21 33.80 -62.48
C GLU A 772 17.28 35.26 -62.00
N PHE A 773 16.43 35.62 -61.03
CA PHE A 773 16.56 36.84 -60.26
C PHE A 773 16.96 36.45 -58.84
N THR A 774 18.14 36.88 -58.41
CA THR A 774 18.67 36.70 -57.05
C THR A 774 17.99 37.66 -56.08
N ALA A 775 17.38 37.13 -55.02
CA ALA A 775 16.85 37.91 -53.91
C ALA A 775 17.96 38.28 -52.92
N SER A 776 18.12 39.57 -52.64
CA SER A 776 18.81 40.09 -51.46
C SER A 776 17.78 40.32 -50.36
N ALA A 777 17.88 39.55 -49.28
CA ALA A 777 17.06 39.72 -48.08
C ALA A 777 17.78 40.64 -47.09
N ASP A 778 17.26 41.85 -46.93
CA ASP A 778 17.31 42.61 -45.68
C ASP A 778 15.86 42.60 -45.16
N ASP A 779 15.58 41.77 -44.16
CA ASP A 779 14.30 41.72 -43.43
C ASP A 779 14.60 42.03 -41.95
N ASP A 780 14.44 43.29 -41.59
CA ASP A 780 14.23 43.78 -40.24
C ASP A 780 13.15 44.86 -40.35
N GLU A 781 11.87 44.46 -40.27
CA GLU A 781 10.73 45.32 -39.89
C GLU A 781 9.43 44.49 -39.86
N TRP A 782 8.47 44.92 -39.04
CA TRP A 782 7.11 44.37 -38.79
C TRP A 782 6.93 43.47 -37.55
N GLU A 783 7.03 44.09 -36.37
CA GLU A 783 6.07 43.87 -35.27
C GLU A 783 4.79 44.71 -35.53
N GLU A 784 3.64 44.17 -35.10
CA GLU A 784 2.27 44.71 -35.14
C GLU A 784 1.49 44.64 -36.47
N PHE A 785 0.71 43.56 -36.65
CA PHE A 785 -0.72 43.62 -36.95
C PHE A 785 -1.47 42.36 -36.54
#